data_AF-A0A402AI41-F1
#
_entry.id   AF-A0A402AI41-F1
#
_cell.length_a   1.000
_cell.length_b   1.000
_cell.length_c   1.000
_cell.angle_alpha   90.00
_cell.angle_beta   90.00
_cell.angle_gamma   90.00
#
_symmetry.space_group_name_H-M   'P 1'
#
loop_
_entity.id
_entity.type
_entity.pdbx_description
1 polymer ?
#
loop_
_entity_poly.entity_id
_entity_poly.type
_entity_poly.pdbx_seq_one_letter_code
_entity_poly.pdbx_strand_id
1 'polypeptide(L)'
;MRVEMYKLAYGNYKFLAEIDTGAEVGDNQLTLWYSEKLAMDTLSLAQLETNLLLKALKEPHKSLLLPYLEEIKHNQQQDIEKEIAALIQPFSTQKLPGNIKQQIKQLRKKIQHSLKTLETTFMQKEILTLERDCFDMSLLENDCHIYGEWQFLRDFFFEEATYENIRNFCHAFAVDEALRLECLKHEGRWAKRNALFTRNLLSVVGEKALLSNDGSYMRIARELFRWIDLHLEEILIHPEYQRLNALDQPNKGTTHDSDASIRSAIELFKSMPGVAIRHSCQGVTAKVDMGEYALLTITPHEEYAYIAFNTLSYLLHDAIMARLPKLSSITTERIPCNFNTGLFLRSTGNNLRFREEIYLLAHQLHNLIAKEPEAKISNRLVTGWETASNPVYPPQANEIGNILPGRLIWLCYAQQIEQTLFQLNHLNHWAKASDRLYYDDRQGLYKIKALFLMQAYENGTILPGGYVDGSVVFHKNFAIETAASIAADFLLETLEEQQQDNSSTLYGNIAIQLFQRITSQPFSQQNKTLRLILEQAQAEIAIQGYLKNLIAQALQSRQPIPYQQLEELLIFPGDILELAISRHRHINTWNDLDKSDQRKLDPEGLSLISFHYESASAKYIFHLPFRTAQEFLPEELIAQLRSQVNTERKEYGSAYGRTITAEESINHPIEDILKILGVNIGNTCPRKLERKKEQVYSNYQWDNNNEDEDEDGGYQQYLYQIPRKKHKVRKKKRS
;
A
#
# COMPACT_ATOMS: atom_id res chain seq x y z
N MET A 1 -15.20 -4.61 -8.24
CA MET A 1 -15.86 -3.52 -9.00
C MET A 1 -17.07 -4.14 -9.68
N ARG A 2 -18.30 -3.69 -9.38
CA ARG A 2 -19.50 -4.28 -9.99
C ARG A 2 -19.69 -3.67 -11.37
N VAL A 3 -19.77 -4.51 -12.40
CA VAL A 3 -20.02 -4.08 -13.77
C VAL A 3 -21.39 -4.57 -14.18
N GLU A 4 -22.33 -3.63 -14.34
CA GLU A 4 -23.67 -3.93 -14.85
C GLU A 4 -23.56 -4.39 -16.31
N MET A 5 -24.10 -5.56 -16.63
CA MET A 5 -24.08 -6.10 -17.99
C MET A 5 -25.42 -5.94 -18.69
N TYR A 6 -26.50 -6.39 -18.05
CA TYR A 6 -27.82 -6.46 -18.66
C TYR A 6 -28.89 -5.89 -17.73
N LYS A 7 -29.77 -5.05 -18.27
CA LYS A 7 -31.00 -4.59 -17.62
C LYS A 7 -32.19 -5.08 -18.43
N LEU A 8 -33.05 -5.87 -17.79
CA LEU A 8 -34.24 -6.45 -18.40
C LEU A 8 -35.46 -6.06 -17.57
N ALA A 9 -36.62 -5.95 -18.21
CA ALA A 9 -37.89 -5.71 -17.53
C ALA A 9 -38.98 -6.59 -18.15
N TYR A 10 -39.70 -7.32 -17.30
CA TYR A 10 -40.81 -8.18 -17.70
C TYR A 10 -41.95 -8.05 -16.69
N GLY A 11 -43.09 -7.53 -17.14
CA GLY A 11 -44.25 -7.29 -16.27
C GLY A 11 -43.88 -6.40 -15.08
N ASN A 12 -44.11 -6.89 -13.87
CA ASN A 12 -43.83 -6.18 -12.62
C ASN A 12 -42.40 -6.37 -12.12
N TYR A 13 -41.51 -6.99 -12.89
CA TYR A 13 -40.16 -7.31 -12.44
C TYR A 13 -39.11 -6.65 -13.31
N LYS A 14 -38.12 -6.06 -12.66
CA LYS A 14 -36.88 -5.59 -13.27
C LYS A 14 -35.75 -6.49 -12.85
N PHE A 15 -34.85 -6.78 -13.77
CA PHE A 15 -33.71 -7.64 -13.54
C PHE A 15 -32.43 -6.90 -13.90
N LEU A 16 -31.39 -7.21 -13.14
CA LEU A 16 -30.05 -6.69 -13.34
C LEU A 16 -29.08 -7.87 -13.27
N ALA A 17 -28.37 -8.13 -14.36
CA ALA A 17 -27.28 -9.09 -14.38
C ALA A 17 -25.97 -8.34 -14.26
N GLU A 18 -25.13 -8.76 -13.32
CA GLU A 18 -23.85 -8.13 -13.00
C GLU A 18 -22.72 -9.15 -13.14
N ILE A 19 -21.58 -8.70 -13.67
CA ILE A 19 -20.32 -9.45 -13.51
C ILE A 19 -19.79 -9.14 -12.11
N ASP A 20 -19.63 -10.18 -11.32
CA ASP A 20 -18.87 -10.08 -10.08
C ASP A 20 -17.39 -10.31 -10.37
N THR A 21 -16.61 -9.23 -10.43
CA THR A 21 -15.16 -9.31 -10.62
C THR A 21 -14.42 -9.96 -9.45
N GLY A 22 -15.10 -10.19 -8.32
CA GLY A 22 -14.61 -10.98 -7.18
C GLY A 22 -15.15 -12.41 -7.13
N ALA A 23 -15.93 -12.85 -8.14
CA ALA A 23 -16.52 -14.16 -8.19
C ALA A 23 -15.51 -15.30 -8.32
N GLU A 24 -15.96 -16.49 -7.92
CA GLU A 24 -15.23 -17.75 -8.00
C GLU A 24 -14.67 -18.03 -9.40
N VAL A 25 -15.33 -17.60 -10.48
CA VAL A 25 -14.89 -17.87 -11.86
C VAL A 25 -14.80 -16.61 -12.74
N GLY A 26 -14.72 -15.42 -12.11
CA GLY A 26 -14.56 -14.13 -12.78
C GLY A 26 -15.64 -13.87 -13.85
N ASP A 27 -15.21 -13.52 -15.07
CA ASP A 27 -16.09 -13.17 -16.21
C ASP A 27 -17.06 -14.28 -16.65
N ASN A 28 -16.90 -15.51 -16.12
CA ASN A 28 -17.80 -16.64 -16.41
C ASN A 28 -18.91 -16.82 -15.36
N GLN A 29 -19.05 -15.89 -14.41
CA GLN A 29 -20.16 -15.84 -13.46
C GLN A 29 -20.95 -14.54 -13.64
N LEU A 30 -22.25 -14.67 -13.83
CA LEU A 30 -23.19 -13.55 -13.82
C LEU A 30 -24.17 -13.73 -12.67
N THR A 31 -24.20 -12.76 -11.77
CA THR A 31 -25.17 -12.72 -10.68
C THR A 31 -26.40 -11.96 -11.15
N LEU A 32 -27.56 -12.62 -11.04
CA LEU A 32 -28.84 -12.05 -11.40
C LEU A 32 -29.55 -11.54 -10.15
N TRP A 33 -29.88 -10.25 -10.20
CA TRP A 33 -30.71 -9.57 -9.22
C TRP A 33 -32.08 -9.28 -9.84
N TYR A 34 -33.10 -9.22 -8.99
CA TYR A 34 -34.41 -8.76 -9.39
C TYR A 34 -34.95 -7.71 -8.42
N SER A 35 -35.87 -6.90 -8.90
CA SER A 35 -36.64 -5.97 -8.09
C SER A 35 -38.07 -5.96 -8.58
N GLU A 36 -39.00 -6.00 -7.64
CA GLU A 36 -40.43 -5.96 -7.91
C GLU A 36 -40.91 -4.51 -7.95
N LYS A 37 -41.82 -4.25 -8.90
CA LYS A 37 -42.48 -2.97 -9.07
C LYS A 37 -43.29 -2.67 -7.81
N LEU A 38 -43.11 -1.47 -7.27
CA LEU A 38 -43.89 -1.06 -6.11
C LEU A 38 -45.35 -0.84 -6.53
N ALA A 39 -46.27 -1.38 -5.74
CA ALA A 39 -47.69 -1.14 -5.93
C ALA A 39 -47.97 0.37 -5.92
N MET A 40 -48.76 0.87 -6.86
CA MET A 40 -49.03 2.31 -6.97
C MET A 40 -49.63 2.90 -5.68
N ASP A 41 -50.39 2.11 -4.94
CA ASP A 41 -51.02 2.52 -3.68
C ASP A 41 -50.00 2.84 -2.58
N THR A 42 -48.80 2.25 -2.63
CA THR A 42 -47.75 2.46 -1.63
C THR A 42 -46.80 3.61 -2.00
N LEU A 43 -46.74 4.00 -3.28
CA LEU A 43 -45.85 5.05 -3.78
C LEU A 43 -46.41 6.45 -3.53
N SER A 44 -45.62 7.35 -2.96
CA SER A 44 -46.03 8.77 -2.85
C SER A 44 -46.09 9.41 -4.24
N LEU A 45 -47.12 10.23 -4.51
CA LEU A 45 -47.22 10.98 -5.78
C LEU A 45 -45.99 11.86 -6.02
N ALA A 46 -45.33 12.34 -4.96
CA ALA A 46 -44.10 13.14 -5.07
C ALA A 46 -42.91 12.36 -5.66
N GLN A 47 -42.96 11.03 -5.68
CA GLN A 47 -41.92 10.18 -6.26
C GLN A 47 -42.11 9.92 -7.76
N LEU A 48 -43.27 10.30 -8.32
CA LEU A 48 -43.61 10.09 -9.72
C LEU A 48 -43.13 11.26 -10.58
N GLU A 49 -42.82 10.98 -11.85
CA GLU A 49 -42.42 12.02 -12.79
C GLU A 49 -43.57 13.00 -13.06
N THR A 50 -43.24 14.29 -13.10
CA THR A 50 -44.17 15.40 -13.37
C THR A 50 -45.04 15.15 -14.61
N ASN A 51 -44.43 14.73 -15.71
CA ASN A 51 -45.14 14.51 -16.98
C ASN A 51 -46.17 13.37 -16.87
N LEU A 52 -45.85 12.33 -16.09
CA LEU A 52 -46.72 11.20 -15.88
C LEU A 52 -47.96 11.61 -15.06
N LEU A 53 -47.76 12.35 -13.98
CA LEU A 53 -48.85 12.89 -13.15
C LEU A 53 -49.78 13.81 -13.96
N LEU A 54 -49.21 14.73 -14.74
CA LEU A 54 -49.97 15.64 -15.60
C LEU A 54 -50.78 14.91 -16.67
N LYS A 55 -50.22 13.85 -17.27
CA LYS A 55 -50.92 13.01 -18.26
C LYS A 55 -52.09 12.24 -17.64
N ALA A 56 -51.90 11.77 -16.40
CA ALA A 56 -52.87 10.97 -15.67
C ALA A 56 -53.97 11.78 -14.96
N LEU A 57 -53.94 13.12 -14.97
CA LEU A 57 -55.02 13.93 -14.41
C LEU A 57 -56.36 13.57 -15.07
N LYS A 58 -57.40 13.39 -14.25
CA LYS A 58 -58.79 13.25 -14.71
C LYS A 58 -59.44 14.62 -14.91
N GLU A 59 -60.56 14.62 -15.62
CA GLU A 59 -61.43 15.79 -15.70
C GLU A 59 -62.13 16.04 -14.36
N PRO A 60 -62.37 17.31 -13.95
CA PRO A 60 -62.10 18.55 -14.69
C PRO A 60 -60.69 19.14 -14.49
N HIS A 61 -59.89 18.56 -13.59
CA HIS A 61 -58.57 19.11 -13.20
C HIS A 61 -57.60 19.20 -14.37
N LYS A 62 -57.64 18.23 -15.28
CA LYS A 62 -56.83 18.23 -16.50
C LYS A 62 -57.10 19.47 -17.37
N SER A 63 -58.37 19.75 -17.64
CA SER A 63 -58.80 20.91 -18.44
C SER A 63 -58.56 22.26 -17.76
N LEU A 64 -58.36 22.28 -16.44
CA LEU A 64 -58.09 23.50 -15.68
C LEU A 64 -56.58 23.76 -15.51
N LEU A 65 -55.82 22.75 -15.07
CA LEU A 65 -54.43 22.92 -14.65
C LEU A 65 -53.43 22.87 -15.81
N LEU A 66 -53.68 22.09 -16.86
CA LEU A 66 -52.77 22.04 -18.02
C LEU A 66 -52.73 23.39 -18.78
N PRO A 67 -53.88 24.00 -19.17
CA PRO A 67 -53.85 25.30 -19.82
C PRO A 67 -53.28 26.40 -18.92
N TYR A 68 -53.53 26.33 -17.61
CA TYR A 68 -52.98 27.29 -16.65
C TYR A 68 -51.44 27.20 -16.57
N LEU A 69 -50.88 25.98 -16.53
CA LEU A 69 -49.43 25.79 -16.58
C LEU A 69 -48.83 26.30 -17.89
N GLU A 70 -49.47 26.05 -19.02
CA GLU A 70 -49.04 26.55 -20.33
C GLU A 70 -49.07 28.08 -20.41
N GLU A 71 -50.12 28.72 -19.87
CA GLU A 71 -50.24 30.17 -19.80
C GLU A 71 -49.13 30.80 -18.95
N ILE A 72 -48.86 30.25 -17.76
CA ILE A 72 -47.80 30.75 -16.88
C ILE A 72 -46.42 30.57 -17.54
N LYS A 73 -46.16 29.41 -18.17
CA LYS A 73 -44.91 29.17 -18.92
C LYS A 73 -44.76 30.19 -20.05
N HIS A 74 -45.83 30.43 -20.80
CA HIS A 74 -45.84 31.39 -21.89
C HIS A 74 -45.52 32.80 -21.40
N ASN A 75 -46.17 33.26 -20.32
CA ASN A 75 -45.92 34.56 -19.73
C ASN A 75 -44.47 34.71 -19.26
N GLN A 76 -43.92 33.70 -18.58
CA GLN A 76 -42.52 33.70 -18.10
C GLN A 76 -41.51 33.72 -19.27
N GLN A 77 -41.83 33.05 -20.37
CA GLN A 77 -40.99 32.99 -21.56
C GLN A 77 -41.03 34.31 -22.35
N GLN A 78 -42.20 34.95 -22.47
CA GLN A 78 -42.39 36.18 -23.25
C GLN A 78 -41.47 37.32 -22.82
N ASP A 79 -41.22 37.51 -21.52
CA ASP A 79 -40.42 38.64 -21.03
C ASP A 79 -38.94 38.52 -21.44
N ILE A 80 -38.38 37.32 -21.36
CA ILE A 80 -37.00 37.05 -21.77
C ILE A 80 -36.91 36.98 -23.30
N GLU A 81 -37.95 36.52 -24.00
CA GLU A 81 -37.99 36.56 -25.46
C GLU A 81 -38.07 37.98 -26.01
N LYS A 82 -38.78 38.90 -25.35
CA LYS A 82 -38.75 40.34 -25.66
C LYS A 82 -37.36 40.92 -25.47
N GLU A 83 -36.63 40.50 -24.42
CA GLU A 83 -35.23 40.91 -24.18
C GLU A 83 -34.30 40.38 -25.29
N ILE A 84 -34.46 39.11 -25.69
CA ILE A 84 -33.72 38.53 -26.82
C ILE A 84 -34.06 39.27 -28.12
N ALA A 85 -35.34 39.57 -28.38
CA ALA A 85 -35.77 40.30 -29.57
C ALA A 85 -35.21 41.73 -29.61
N ALA A 86 -35.18 42.43 -28.46
CA ALA A 86 -34.57 43.76 -28.33
C ALA A 86 -33.05 43.73 -28.56
N LEU A 87 -32.34 42.67 -28.15
CA LEU A 87 -30.92 42.48 -28.43
C LEU A 87 -30.63 42.20 -29.92
N ILE A 88 -31.58 41.57 -30.62
CA ILE A 88 -31.46 41.25 -32.06
C ILE A 88 -31.84 42.43 -32.95
N GLN A 89 -32.82 43.26 -32.54
CA GLN A 89 -33.39 44.36 -33.32
C GLN A 89 -32.36 45.32 -33.97
N PRO A 90 -31.25 45.73 -33.31
CA PRO A 90 -30.25 46.64 -33.89
C PRO A 90 -29.43 46.00 -35.01
N PHE A 91 -29.43 44.67 -35.10
CA PHE A 91 -28.62 43.87 -36.01
C PHE A 91 -29.47 43.11 -37.04
N SER A 92 -30.73 43.51 -37.25
CA SER A 92 -31.69 42.79 -38.11
C SER A 92 -31.22 42.57 -39.55
N THR A 93 -30.28 43.38 -40.05
CA THR A 93 -29.67 43.28 -41.38
C THR A 93 -28.17 42.95 -41.37
N GLN A 94 -27.56 42.70 -40.21
CA GLN A 94 -26.12 42.45 -40.03
C GLN A 94 -25.83 41.15 -39.27
N LYS A 95 -24.60 40.63 -39.36
CA LYS A 95 -24.18 39.47 -38.56
C LYS A 95 -24.07 39.86 -37.09
N LEU A 96 -24.73 39.08 -36.21
CA LEU A 96 -24.70 39.28 -34.76
C LEU A 96 -23.26 39.21 -34.19
N PRO A 97 -22.80 40.22 -33.43
CA PRO A 97 -21.53 40.19 -32.72
C PRO A 97 -21.40 39.01 -31.73
N GLY A 98 -20.18 38.53 -31.50
CA GLY A 98 -19.91 37.34 -30.68
C GLY A 98 -20.38 37.46 -29.22
N ASN A 99 -20.22 38.64 -28.63
CA ASN A 99 -20.71 38.97 -27.28
C ASN A 99 -22.25 38.93 -27.19
N ILE A 100 -22.96 39.40 -28.22
CA ILE A 100 -24.44 39.33 -28.29
C ILE A 100 -24.90 37.87 -28.43
N LYS A 101 -24.22 37.05 -29.24
CA LYS A 101 -24.52 35.60 -29.34
C LYS A 101 -24.36 34.89 -28.00
N GLN A 102 -23.30 35.19 -27.25
CA GLN A 102 -23.10 34.63 -25.91
C GLN A 102 -24.19 35.07 -24.93
N GLN A 103 -24.60 36.35 -24.95
CA GLN A 103 -25.71 36.84 -24.14
C GLN A 103 -27.04 36.15 -24.48
N ILE A 104 -27.36 35.97 -25.76
CA ILE A 104 -28.56 35.22 -26.19
C ILE A 104 -28.49 33.76 -25.69
N LYS A 105 -27.32 33.11 -25.77
CA LYS A 105 -27.12 31.74 -25.24
C LYS A 105 -27.37 31.68 -23.72
N GLN A 106 -26.90 32.68 -22.97
CA GLN A 106 -27.14 32.78 -21.52
C GLN A 106 -28.62 33.03 -21.21
N LEU A 107 -29.31 33.91 -21.94
CA LEU A 107 -30.74 34.16 -21.77
C LEU A 107 -31.59 32.93 -22.09
N ARG A 108 -31.24 32.15 -23.12
CA ARG A 108 -31.91 30.86 -23.42
C ARG A 108 -31.72 29.82 -22.32
N LYS A 109 -30.50 29.70 -21.76
CA LYS A 109 -30.26 28.84 -20.58
C LYS A 109 -31.09 29.31 -19.38
N LYS A 110 -31.20 30.63 -19.18
CA LYS A 110 -32.03 31.24 -18.13
C LYS A 110 -33.53 30.91 -18.31
N ILE A 111 -34.06 30.94 -19.53
CA ILE A 111 -35.44 30.50 -19.85
C ILE A 111 -35.62 29.04 -19.43
N GLN A 112 -34.76 28.13 -19.90
CA GLN A 112 -34.88 26.70 -19.59
C GLN A 112 -34.85 26.43 -18.08
N HIS A 113 -33.93 27.07 -17.36
CA HIS A 113 -33.84 26.93 -15.90
C HIS A 113 -35.07 27.51 -15.19
N SER A 114 -35.56 28.67 -15.63
CA SER A 114 -36.74 29.31 -15.06
C SER A 114 -38.00 28.48 -15.28
N LEU A 115 -38.20 27.93 -16.49
CA LEU A 115 -39.33 27.06 -16.80
C LEU A 115 -39.31 25.76 -15.98
N LYS A 116 -38.15 25.13 -15.83
CA LYS A 116 -38.01 23.93 -14.97
C LYS A 116 -38.32 24.23 -13.50
N THR A 117 -37.88 25.38 -13.00
CA THR A 117 -38.15 25.83 -11.62
C THR A 117 -39.64 26.12 -11.44
N LEU A 118 -40.27 26.73 -12.44
CA LEU A 118 -41.69 27.03 -12.47
C LEU A 118 -42.53 25.75 -12.46
N GLU A 119 -42.20 24.78 -13.32
CA GLU A 119 -42.84 23.45 -13.33
C GLU A 119 -42.72 22.77 -11.97
N THR A 120 -41.54 22.78 -11.36
CA THR A 120 -41.34 22.17 -10.04
C THR A 120 -42.18 22.84 -8.96
N THR A 121 -42.25 24.18 -8.99
CA THR A 121 -43.05 24.96 -8.02
C THR A 121 -44.54 24.74 -8.23
N PHE A 122 -44.99 24.70 -9.49
CA PHE A 122 -46.37 24.41 -9.86
C PHE A 122 -46.76 23.01 -9.40
N MET A 123 -45.90 22.01 -9.62
CA MET A 123 -46.13 20.65 -9.16
C MET A 123 -46.31 20.56 -7.65
N GLN A 124 -45.46 21.24 -6.88
CA GLN A 124 -45.56 21.23 -5.42
C GLN A 124 -46.82 21.90 -4.87
N LYS A 125 -47.28 22.97 -5.52
CA LYS A 125 -48.41 23.77 -5.02
C LYS A 125 -49.77 23.28 -5.50
N GLU A 126 -49.85 22.89 -6.77
CA GLU A 126 -51.13 22.65 -7.44
C GLU A 126 -51.40 21.17 -7.72
N ILE A 127 -50.37 20.36 -7.98
CA ILE A 127 -50.55 18.95 -8.38
C ILE A 127 -50.40 17.99 -7.21
N LEU A 128 -49.38 18.16 -6.37
CA LEU A 128 -49.15 17.29 -5.20
C LEU A 128 -50.11 17.55 -4.03
N THR A 129 -50.93 18.60 -4.12
CA THR A 129 -52.01 18.91 -3.17
C THR A 129 -53.32 18.21 -3.51
N LEU A 130 -53.43 17.62 -4.70
CA LEU A 130 -54.61 16.85 -5.13
C LEU A 130 -54.64 15.47 -4.46
N GLU A 131 -55.85 14.98 -4.23
CA GLU A 131 -56.08 13.61 -3.77
C GLU A 131 -55.78 12.61 -4.91
N ARG A 132 -55.48 11.34 -4.55
CA ARG A 132 -55.07 10.31 -5.52
C ARG A 132 -56.18 9.95 -6.52
N ASP A 133 -57.43 10.09 -6.15
CA ASP A 133 -58.59 9.80 -6.98
C ASP A 133 -58.74 10.75 -8.18
N CYS A 134 -58.13 11.96 -8.08
CA CYS A 134 -57.99 12.92 -9.18
C CYS A 134 -57.12 12.39 -10.34
N PHE A 135 -56.40 11.28 -10.15
CA PHE A 135 -55.54 10.67 -11.16
C PHE A 135 -56.11 9.34 -11.67
N ASP A 136 -55.86 9.05 -12.94
CA ASP A 136 -56.10 7.74 -13.55
C ASP A 136 -55.00 6.78 -13.09
N MET A 137 -55.32 6.02 -12.04
CA MET A 137 -54.41 5.06 -11.43
C MET A 137 -53.98 3.96 -12.40
N SER A 138 -54.82 3.58 -13.37
CA SER A 138 -54.46 2.58 -14.39
C SER A 138 -53.41 3.13 -15.35
N LEU A 139 -53.50 4.41 -15.72
CA LEU A 139 -52.46 5.07 -16.52
C LEU A 139 -51.16 5.22 -15.73
N LEU A 140 -51.24 5.62 -14.46
CA LEU A 140 -50.06 5.69 -13.60
C LEU A 140 -49.42 4.31 -13.42
N GLU A 141 -50.22 3.27 -13.20
CA GLU A 141 -49.72 1.91 -13.01
C GLU A 141 -49.08 1.36 -14.28
N ASN A 142 -49.59 1.66 -15.46
CA ASN A 142 -48.97 1.18 -16.71
C ASN A 142 -47.63 1.87 -17.02
N ASP A 143 -47.55 3.19 -16.81
CA ASP A 143 -46.39 3.99 -17.19
C ASP A 143 -45.38 4.18 -16.03
N CYS A 144 -45.72 3.77 -14.79
CA CYS A 144 -44.79 3.84 -13.66
C CYS A 144 -43.70 2.76 -13.76
N HIS A 145 -42.45 3.15 -13.58
CA HIS A 145 -41.28 2.27 -13.59
C HIS A 145 -40.45 2.40 -12.30
N ILE A 146 -41.13 2.56 -11.16
CA ILE A 146 -40.49 2.58 -9.84
C ILE A 146 -40.50 1.17 -9.25
N TYR A 147 -39.32 0.69 -8.87
CA TYR A 147 -39.08 -0.65 -8.32
C TYR A 147 -38.50 -0.55 -6.91
N GLY A 148 -38.71 -1.59 -6.11
CA GLY A 148 -38.20 -1.70 -4.75
C GLY A 148 -36.69 -2.01 -4.67
N GLU A 149 -36.28 -2.59 -3.54
CA GLU A 149 -34.90 -3.01 -3.33
C GLU A 149 -34.52 -4.19 -4.23
N TRP A 150 -33.25 -4.21 -4.65
CA TRP A 150 -32.70 -5.33 -5.40
C TRP A 150 -32.48 -6.54 -4.49
N GLN A 151 -32.99 -7.68 -4.92
CA GLN A 151 -32.87 -8.96 -4.22
C GLN A 151 -32.08 -9.93 -5.08
N PHE A 152 -31.18 -10.69 -4.43
CA PHE A 152 -30.43 -11.74 -5.11
C PHE A 152 -31.39 -12.82 -5.60
N LEU A 153 -31.22 -13.26 -6.85
CA LEU A 153 -32.04 -14.32 -7.41
C LEU A 153 -31.25 -15.62 -7.59
N ARG A 154 -30.18 -15.56 -8.40
CA ARG A 154 -29.31 -16.71 -8.71
C ARG A 154 -28.01 -16.30 -9.39
N ASP A 155 -27.05 -17.20 -9.37
CA ASP A 155 -25.84 -17.14 -10.20
C ASP A 155 -25.97 -18.02 -11.44
N PHE A 156 -25.45 -17.51 -12.56
CA PHE A 156 -25.26 -18.23 -13.81
C PHE A 156 -23.77 -18.47 -14.03
N PHE A 157 -23.40 -19.71 -14.33
CA PHE A 157 -22.01 -20.12 -14.52
C PHE A 157 -21.75 -20.61 -15.95
N PHE A 158 -20.60 -20.25 -16.51
CA PHE A 158 -20.08 -20.76 -17.78
C PHE A 158 -21.07 -20.66 -18.95
N GLU A 159 -21.50 -21.79 -19.53
CA GLU A 159 -22.45 -21.83 -20.65
C GLU A 159 -23.83 -21.27 -20.29
N GLU A 160 -24.17 -21.21 -19.01
CA GLU A 160 -25.42 -20.60 -18.57
C GLU A 160 -25.35 -19.07 -18.60
N ALA A 161 -24.16 -18.48 -18.46
CA ALA A 161 -23.93 -17.05 -18.37
C ALA A 161 -24.02 -16.35 -19.75
N THR A 162 -25.03 -16.69 -20.53
CA THR A 162 -25.32 -16.06 -21.82
C THR A 162 -26.55 -15.17 -21.72
N TYR A 163 -26.59 -14.12 -22.54
CA TYR A 163 -27.73 -13.20 -22.60
C TYR A 163 -29.05 -13.93 -22.88
N GLU A 164 -29.06 -14.91 -23.78
CA GLU A 164 -30.27 -15.66 -24.15
C GLU A 164 -30.80 -16.50 -22.97
N ASN A 165 -29.93 -17.21 -22.26
CA ASN A 165 -30.32 -18.00 -21.09
C ASN A 165 -30.87 -17.12 -19.96
N ILE A 166 -30.19 -16.00 -19.67
CA ILE A 166 -30.64 -15.04 -18.66
C ILE A 166 -31.98 -14.43 -19.06
N ARG A 167 -32.13 -14.00 -20.32
CA ARG A 167 -33.37 -13.42 -20.83
C ARG A 167 -34.54 -14.40 -20.74
N ASN A 168 -34.33 -15.65 -21.17
CA ASN A 168 -35.35 -16.70 -21.13
C ASN A 168 -35.74 -17.01 -19.68
N PHE A 169 -34.77 -17.07 -18.77
CA PHE A 169 -35.02 -17.24 -17.35
C PHE A 169 -35.81 -16.08 -16.74
N CYS A 170 -35.42 -14.82 -17.00
CA CYS A 170 -36.13 -13.64 -16.50
C CYS A 170 -37.58 -13.60 -17.00
N HIS A 171 -37.80 -13.93 -18.27
CA HIS A 171 -39.14 -14.04 -18.83
C HIS A 171 -39.96 -15.14 -18.14
N ALA A 172 -39.37 -16.33 -17.96
CA ALA A 172 -40.04 -17.44 -17.28
C ALA A 172 -40.36 -17.09 -15.81
N PHE A 173 -39.44 -16.48 -15.08
CA PHE A 173 -39.67 -16.03 -13.70
C PHE A 173 -40.81 -15.01 -13.58
N ALA A 174 -40.93 -14.11 -14.55
CA ALA A 174 -41.99 -13.11 -14.56
C ALA A 174 -43.37 -13.72 -14.85
N VAL A 175 -43.45 -14.72 -15.74
CA VAL A 175 -44.71 -15.28 -16.24
C VAL A 175 -45.17 -16.52 -15.46
N ASP A 176 -44.25 -17.38 -15.01
CA ASP A 176 -44.54 -18.63 -14.32
C ASP A 176 -44.42 -18.47 -12.79
N GLU A 177 -45.57 -18.51 -12.11
CA GLU A 177 -45.64 -18.39 -10.65
C GLU A 177 -45.01 -19.57 -9.91
N ALA A 178 -45.12 -20.80 -10.43
CA ALA A 178 -44.55 -21.97 -9.78
C ALA A 178 -43.03 -21.92 -9.81
N LEU A 179 -42.45 -21.59 -10.97
CA LEU A 179 -41.02 -21.37 -11.13
C LEU A 179 -40.53 -20.22 -10.22
N ARG A 180 -41.28 -19.12 -10.17
CA ARG A 180 -40.95 -17.98 -9.30
C ARG A 180 -40.87 -18.40 -7.83
N LEU A 181 -41.89 -19.08 -7.31
CA LEU A 181 -41.91 -19.55 -5.92
C LEU A 181 -40.76 -20.52 -5.61
N GLU A 182 -40.43 -21.43 -6.55
CA GLU A 182 -39.29 -22.33 -6.42
C GLU A 182 -37.96 -21.57 -6.36
N CYS A 183 -37.79 -20.56 -7.23
CA CYS A 183 -36.58 -19.73 -7.26
C CYS A 183 -36.40 -18.93 -5.97
N LEU A 184 -37.47 -18.35 -5.43
CA LEU A 184 -37.45 -17.58 -4.19
C LEU A 184 -37.16 -18.43 -2.95
N LYS A 185 -37.48 -19.73 -2.98
CA LYS A 185 -37.11 -20.67 -1.92
C LYS A 185 -35.70 -21.23 -2.06
N HIS A 186 -35.04 -21.00 -3.19
CA HIS A 186 -33.73 -21.57 -3.54
C HIS A 186 -33.70 -23.11 -3.49
N GLU A 187 -34.82 -23.77 -3.83
CA GLU A 187 -34.97 -25.23 -3.75
C GLU A 187 -34.71 -25.95 -5.08
N GLY A 188 -34.60 -25.20 -6.18
CA GLY A 188 -34.50 -25.77 -7.52
C GLY A 188 -33.20 -26.51 -7.80
N ARG A 189 -33.22 -27.31 -8.86
CA ARG A 189 -32.07 -28.13 -9.32
C ARG A 189 -30.78 -27.31 -9.44
N TRP A 190 -30.90 -26.11 -10.02
CA TRP A 190 -29.78 -25.19 -10.22
C TRP A 190 -29.16 -24.73 -8.89
N ALA A 191 -29.97 -24.52 -7.84
CA ALA A 191 -29.49 -24.03 -6.55
C ALA A 191 -28.64 -25.09 -5.84
N LYS A 192 -29.10 -26.35 -5.85
CA LYS A 192 -28.35 -27.49 -5.29
C LYS A 192 -27.04 -27.75 -6.04
N ARG A 193 -27.08 -27.68 -7.37
CA ARG A 193 -25.88 -27.80 -8.21
C ARG A 193 -24.88 -26.69 -7.93
N ASN A 194 -25.33 -25.43 -7.95
CA ASN A 194 -24.44 -24.29 -7.69
C ASN A 194 -23.84 -24.38 -6.28
N ALA A 195 -24.65 -24.78 -5.28
CA ALA A 195 -24.14 -25.03 -3.93
C ALA A 195 -23.07 -26.12 -3.89
N LEU A 196 -23.26 -27.26 -4.60
CA LEU A 196 -22.22 -28.30 -4.72
C LEU A 196 -20.97 -27.79 -5.45
N PHE A 197 -21.14 -27.01 -6.50
CA PHE A 197 -20.05 -26.45 -7.29
C PHE A 197 -19.18 -25.52 -6.46
N THR A 198 -19.74 -24.43 -5.93
CA THR A 198 -19.08 -23.47 -5.04
C THR A 198 -18.41 -24.18 -3.87
N ARG A 199 -19.11 -25.15 -3.27
CA ARG A 199 -18.59 -25.92 -2.15
C ARG A 199 -17.30 -26.70 -2.48
N ASN A 200 -17.22 -27.26 -3.67
CA ASN A 200 -16.16 -28.19 -4.05
C ASN A 200 -15.08 -27.57 -4.92
N LEU A 201 -15.32 -26.36 -5.46
CA LEU A 201 -14.45 -25.71 -6.41
C LEU A 201 -13.01 -25.59 -5.89
N LEU A 202 -12.82 -24.99 -4.72
CA LEU A 202 -11.48 -24.80 -4.15
C LEU A 202 -10.81 -26.14 -3.77
N SER A 203 -11.59 -27.10 -3.27
CA SER A 203 -11.13 -28.44 -2.89
C SER A 203 -10.60 -29.23 -4.10
N VAL A 204 -11.25 -29.09 -5.25
CA VAL A 204 -10.91 -29.82 -6.49
C VAL A 204 -9.82 -29.11 -7.28
N VAL A 205 -9.96 -27.79 -7.47
CA VAL A 205 -9.01 -27.03 -8.30
C VAL A 205 -7.70 -26.81 -7.55
N GLY A 206 -7.76 -26.59 -6.24
CA GLY A 206 -6.61 -26.34 -5.40
C GLY A 206 -6.02 -24.94 -5.56
N GLU A 207 -5.30 -24.51 -4.53
CA GLU A 207 -4.74 -23.15 -4.45
C GLU A 207 -3.69 -22.86 -5.52
N LYS A 208 -2.89 -23.87 -5.90
CA LYS A 208 -1.85 -23.70 -6.92
C LYS A 208 -2.44 -23.33 -8.28
N ALA A 209 -3.57 -23.93 -8.64
CA ALA A 209 -4.25 -23.63 -9.90
C ALA A 209 -4.93 -22.25 -9.85
N LEU A 210 -5.51 -21.87 -8.71
CA LEU A 210 -6.07 -20.53 -8.49
C LEU A 210 -4.99 -19.43 -8.64
N LEU A 211 -3.77 -19.69 -8.16
CA LEU A 211 -2.65 -18.77 -8.25
C LEU A 211 -1.89 -18.85 -9.58
N SER A 212 -2.12 -19.88 -10.40
CA SER A 212 -1.49 -20.02 -11.70
C SER A 212 -2.32 -19.32 -12.78
N ASN A 213 -1.74 -18.28 -13.39
CA ASN A 213 -2.36 -17.55 -14.51
C ASN A 213 -2.29 -18.32 -15.86
N ASP A 214 -2.22 -19.65 -15.83
CA ASP A 214 -2.09 -20.50 -17.03
C ASP A 214 -3.43 -20.97 -17.60
N GLY A 215 -4.55 -20.52 -17.02
CA GLY A 215 -5.90 -20.90 -17.41
C GLY A 215 -6.34 -22.29 -16.94
N SER A 216 -5.50 -23.03 -16.22
CA SER A 216 -5.84 -24.35 -15.67
C SER A 216 -7.02 -24.28 -14.71
N TYR A 217 -7.09 -23.23 -13.89
CA TYR A 217 -8.20 -22.96 -12.98
C TYR A 217 -9.55 -23.01 -13.69
N MET A 218 -9.71 -22.19 -14.74
CA MET A 218 -10.98 -22.06 -15.45
C MET A 218 -11.38 -23.34 -16.17
N ARG A 219 -10.41 -24.10 -16.70
CA ARG A 219 -10.67 -25.39 -17.33
C ARG A 219 -11.22 -26.40 -16.31
N ILE A 220 -10.54 -26.58 -15.18
CA ILE A 220 -10.94 -27.54 -14.14
C ILE A 220 -12.26 -27.13 -13.51
N ALA A 221 -12.46 -25.83 -13.24
CA ALA A 221 -13.73 -25.31 -12.72
C ALA A 221 -14.90 -25.63 -13.66
N ARG A 222 -14.71 -25.44 -14.97
CA ARG A 222 -15.73 -25.73 -15.98
C ARG A 222 -16.02 -27.23 -16.10
N GLU A 223 -14.99 -28.07 -16.05
CA GLU A 223 -15.11 -29.53 -16.06
C GLU A 223 -15.88 -30.02 -14.83
N LEU A 224 -15.53 -29.53 -13.64
CA LEU A 224 -16.23 -29.82 -12.39
C LEU A 224 -17.71 -29.41 -12.47
N PHE A 225 -18.02 -28.20 -12.95
CA PHE A 225 -19.39 -27.73 -13.05
C PHE A 225 -20.25 -28.63 -13.96
N ARG A 226 -19.73 -29.01 -15.13
CA ARG A 226 -20.42 -29.92 -16.05
C ARG A 226 -20.62 -31.30 -15.45
N TRP A 227 -19.59 -31.82 -14.76
CA TRP A 227 -19.66 -33.12 -14.11
C TRP A 227 -20.71 -33.12 -12.98
N ILE A 228 -20.74 -32.07 -12.14
CA ILE A 228 -21.76 -31.93 -11.08
C ILE A 228 -23.16 -31.81 -11.68
N ASP A 229 -23.36 -31.05 -12.77
CA ASP A 229 -24.68 -30.95 -13.41
C ASP A 229 -25.16 -32.34 -13.88
N LEU A 230 -24.27 -33.13 -14.48
CA LEU A 230 -24.59 -34.48 -14.96
C LEU A 230 -24.91 -35.47 -13.82
N HIS A 231 -24.14 -35.43 -12.73
CA HIS A 231 -24.22 -36.41 -11.63
C HIS A 231 -25.00 -35.92 -10.39
N LEU A 232 -25.69 -34.77 -10.48
CA LEU A 232 -26.32 -34.10 -9.34
C LEU A 232 -27.21 -35.03 -8.50
N GLU A 233 -28.16 -35.71 -9.13
CA GLU A 233 -29.12 -36.56 -8.41
C GLU A 233 -28.42 -37.76 -7.77
N GLU A 234 -27.44 -38.36 -8.45
CA GLU A 234 -26.64 -39.47 -7.94
C GLU A 234 -25.85 -39.06 -6.68
N ILE A 235 -25.26 -37.86 -6.68
CA ILE A 235 -24.53 -37.30 -5.53
C ILE A 235 -25.48 -37.15 -4.34
N LEU A 236 -26.65 -36.55 -4.55
CA LEU A 236 -27.59 -36.23 -3.45
C LEU A 236 -28.24 -37.47 -2.83
N ILE A 237 -28.40 -38.55 -3.59
CA ILE A 237 -28.94 -39.82 -3.08
C ILE A 237 -27.86 -40.77 -2.56
N HIS A 238 -26.56 -40.46 -2.76
CA HIS A 238 -25.48 -41.35 -2.38
C HIS A 238 -25.50 -41.62 -0.85
N PRO A 239 -25.53 -42.88 -0.38
CA PRO A 239 -25.70 -43.19 1.04
C PRO A 239 -24.63 -42.58 1.93
N GLU A 240 -23.37 -42.59 1.48
CA GLU A 240 -22.28 -41.98 2.24
C GLU A 240 -22.37 -40.45 2.27
N TYR A 241 -22.82 -39.82 1.18
CA TYR A 241 -23.06 -38.38 1.14
C TYR A 241 -24.14 -37.99 2.14
N GLN A 242 -25.26 -38.72 2.16
CA GLN A 242 -26.34 -38.50 3.13
C GLN A 242 -25.88 -38.71 4.57
N ARG A 243 -25.07 -39.75 4.82
CA ARG A 243 -24.50 -40.03 6.14
C ARG A 243 -23.58 -38.90 6.62
N LEU A 244 -22.64 -38.46 5.79
CA LEU A 244 -21.72 -37.37 6.14
C LEU A 244 -22.45 -36.04 6.29
N ASN A 245 -23.41 -35.76 5.41
CA ASN A 245 -24.25 -34.58 5.53
C ASN A 245 -24.99 -34.59 6.87
N ALA A 246 -25.61 -35.71 7.26
CA ALA A 246 -26.29 -35.81 8.56
C ALA A 246 -25.36 -35.60 9.77
N LEU A 247 -24.09 -35.99 9.69
CA LEU A 247 -23.10 -35.79 10.76
C LEU A 247 -22.66 -34.32 10.91
N ASP A 248 -22.61 -33.60 9.80
CA ASP A 248 -22.07 -32.24 9.72
C ASP A 248 -23.18 -31.16 9.71
N GLN A 249 -24.45 -31.55 9.73
CA GLN A 249 -25.57 -30.62 9.87
C GLN A 249 -25.73 -30.19 11.34
N PRO A 250 -25.88 -28.88 11.62
CA PRO A 250 -26.12 -28.41 12.98
C PRO A 250 -27.44 -28.96 13.51
N ASN A 251 -27.48 -29.26 14.82
CA ASN A 251 -28.71 -29.66 15.48
C ASN A 251 -29.77 -28.56 15.32
N LYS A 252 -30.92 -28.92 14.73
CA LYS A 252 -32.07 -28.04 14.50
C LYS A 252 -32.61 -27.53 15.85
N GLY A 253 -32.07 -26.42 16.35
CA GLY A 253 -32.48 -25.83 17.64
C GLY A 253 -31.47 -24.87 18.25
N THR A 254 -30.19 -24.94 17.87
CA THR A 254 -29.14 -24.06 18.41
C THR A 254 -28.43 -23.34 17.27
N THR A 255 -28.91 -22.14 16.94
CA THR A 255 -28.34 -21.26 15.89
C THR A 255 -26.91 -20.80 16.16
N HIS A 256 -26.39 -21.03 17.37
CA HIS A 256 -25.06 -20.56 17.81
C HIS A 256 -24.02 -21.68 18.02
N ASP A 257 -24.38 -22.95 17.81
CA ASP A 257 -23.55 -24.10 18.17
C ASP A 257 -23.04 -24.87 16.95
N SER A 258 -22.45 -24.17 15.98
CA SER A 258 -21.86 -24.80 14.79
C SER A 258 -20.76 -25.82 15.14
N ASP A 259 -19.97 -25.59 16.19
CA ASP A 259 -18.77 -26.38 16.47
C ASP A 259 -18.91 -27.36 17.65
N ALA A 260 -20.03 -28.08 17.72
CA ALA A 260 -20.34 -28.98 18.83
C ALA A 260 -19.22 -30.00 19.13
N SER A 261 -18.55 -30.52 18.10
CA SER A 261 -17.55 -31.59 18.28
C SER A 261 -16.19 -31.13 18.82
N ILE A 262 -15.86 -29.83 18.73
CA ILE A 262 -14.61 -29.27 19.29
C ILE A 262 -14.84 -28.36 20.50
N ARG A 263 -16.09 -28.23 20.96
CA ARG A 263 -16.46 -27.33 22.06
C ARG A 263 -15.64 -27.54 23.32
N SER A 264 -15.44 -28.79 23.73
CA SER A 264 -14.66 -29.10 24.94
C SER A 264 -13.22 -28.59 24.84
N ALA A 265 -12.61 -28.61 23.65
CA ALA A 265 -11.28 -28.06 23.42
C ALA A 265 -11.29 -26.52 23.47
N ILE A 266 -12.29 -25.90 22.83
CA ILE A 266 -12.48 -24.45 22.82
C ILE A 266 -12.63 -23.90 24.25
N GLU A 267 -13.47 -24.53 25.07
CA GLU A 267 -13.69 -24.10 26.45
C GLU A 267 -12.44 -24.28 27.32
N LEU A 268 -11.68 -25.37 27.12
CA LEU A 268 -10.37 -25.52 27.76
C LEU A 268 -9.40 -24.41 27.36
N PHE A 269 -9.28 -24.09 26.08
CA PHE A 269 -8.43 -22.98 25.62
C PHE A 269 -8.86 -21.64 26.19
N LYS A 270 -10.16 -21.32 26.18
CA LYS A 270 -10.70 -20.07 26.75
C LYS A 270 -10.44 -19.93 28.26
N SER A 271 -10.35 -21.05 28.98
CA SER A 271 -10.06 -21.03 30.42
C SER A 271 -8.59 -20.70 30.74
N MET A 272 -7.68 -20.75 29.76
CA MET A 272 -6.26 -20.48 29.96
C MET A 272 -5.95 -18.98 29.97
N PRO A 273 -5.08 -18.49 30.88
CA PRO A 273 -4.67 -17.09 30.91
C PRO A 273 -4.05 -16.62 29.59
N GLY A 274 -4.59 -15.51 29.07
CA GLY A 274 -4.09 -14.86 27.87
C GLY A 274 -4.42 -15.57 26.56
N VAL A 275 -5.51 -16.33 26.52
CA VAL A 275 -6.08 -16.91 25.32
C VAL A 275 -7.43 -16.26 24.99
N ALA A 276 -7.60 -15.85 23.75
CA ALA A 276 -8.90 -15.51 23.20
C ALA A 276 -9.02 -16.14 21.82
N ILE A 277 -10.10 -16.87 21.56
CA ILE A 277 -10.39 -17.49 20.26
C ILE A 277 -11.19 -16.49 19.42
N ARG A 278 -10.75 -16.29 18.17
CA ARG A 278 -11.43 -15.42 17.20
C ARG A 278 -12.56 -16.19 16.51
N HIS A 279 -12.20 -17.30 15.89
CA HIS A 279 -13.08 -18.18 15.14
C HIS A 279 -12.66 -19.64 15.34
N SER A 280 -13.61 -20.55 15.17
CA SER A 280 -13.37 -21.98 15.12
C SER A 280 -14.24 -22.59 14.04
N CYS A 281 -13.83 -23.76 13.56
CA CYS A 281 -14.66 -24.62 12.74
C CYS A 281 -14.31 -26.08 13.04
N GLN A 282 -15.31 -26.94 13.20
CA GLN A 282 -15.07 -28.38 13.34
C GLN A 282 -14.71 -29.11 12.04
N GLY A 283 -14.81 -28.43 10.89
CA GLY A 283 -14.57 -28.96 9.55
C GLY A 283 -15.60 -30.01 9.10
N VAL A 284 -15.69 -30.27 7.79
CA VAL A 284 -16.49 -31.36 7.23
C VAL A 284 -15.88 -32.71 7.61
N THR A 285 -16.68 -33.67 8.05
CA THR A 285 -16.17 -34.93 8.63
C THR A 285 -15.26 -35.71 7.67
N ALA A 286 -15.63 -35.79 6.39
CA ALA A 286 -14.83 -36.43 5.34
C ALA A 286 -15.30 -35.98 3.94
N LYS A 287 -14.57 -36.39 2.90
CA LYS A 287 -15.02 -36.30 1.51
C LYS A 287 -15.61 -37.62 1.06
N VAL A 288 -16.61 -37.57 0.18
CA VAL A 288 -17.19 -38.74 -0.49
C VAL A 288 -16.45 -38.95 -1.80
N ASP A 289 -15.88 -40.12 -2.01
CA ASP A 289 -15.29 -40.48 -3.30
C ASP A 289 -16.40 -40.81 -4.30
N MET A 290 -16.46 -40.06 -5.40
CA MET A 290 -17.40 -40.22 -6.50
C MET A 290 -16.66 -40.51 -7.82
N GLY A 291 -15.55 -41.24 -7.75
CA GLY A 291 -14.77 -41.66 -8.91
C GLY A 291 -13.72 -40.63 -9.31
N GLU A 292 -14.07 -39.68 -10.19
CA GLU A 292 -13.13 -38.64 -10.64
C GLU A 292 -12.90 -37.56 -9.58
N TYR A 293 -13.86 -37.38 -8.66
CA TYR A 293 -13.83 -36.31 -7.66
C TYR A 293 -14.12 -36.83 -6.25
N ALA A 294 -13.42 -36.24 -5.28
CA ALA A 294 -13.73 -36.38 -3.87
C ALA A 294 -14.52 -35.14 -3.40
N LEU A 295 -15.79 -35.31 -3.04
CA LEU A 295 -16.72 -34.22 -2.78
C LEU A 295 -16.98 -34.00 -1.30
N LEU A 296 -17.04 -32.73 -0.91
CA LEU A 296 -17.57 -32.24 0.35
C LEU A 296 -19.10 -32.15 0.27
N THR A 297 -19.74 -32.39 1.41
CA THR A 297 -21.18 -32.21 1.59
C THR A 297 -21.56 -30.73 1.71
N ILE A 298 -22.78 -30.38 1.30
CA ILE A 298 -23.34 -29.02 1.46
C ILE A 298 -23.71 -28.82 2.94
N THR A 299 -22.78 -28.23 3.69
CA THR A 299 -22.89 -27.99 5.15
C THR A 299 -22.34 -26.60 5.47
N PRO A 300 -22.53 -26.05 6.68
CA PRO A 300 -21.96 -24.76 7.03
C PRO A 300 -20.46 -24.80 7.39
N HIS A 301 -19.85 -25.99 7.52
CA HIS A 301 -18.46 -26.13 7.96
C HIS A 301 -17.44 -25.94 6.84
N GLU A 302 -16.20 -25.54 7.11
CA GLU A 302 -15.14 -25.50 6.09
C GLU A 302 -14.57 -26.90 5.79
N GLU A 303 -13.77 -27.05 4.73
CA GLU A 303 -13.10 -28.32 4.41
C GLU A 303 -12.24 -28.80 5.58
N TYR A 304 -11.48 -27.91 6.21
CA TYR A 304 -10.59 -28.22 7.32
C TYR A 304 -11.18 -27.74 8.65
N ALA A 305 -11.02 -28.55 9.68
CA ALA A 305 -11.24 -28.12 11.05
C ALA A 305 -10.13 -27.15 11.47
N TYR A 306 -10.46 -26.11 12.24
CA TYR A 306 -9.48 -25.18 12.77
C TYR A 306 -9.91 -24.46 14.05
N ILE A 307 -8.93 -23.90 14.75
CA ILE A 307 -9.09 -22.89 15.79
C ILE A 307 -8.17 -21.72 15.47
N ALA A 308 -8.74 -20.53 15.33
CA ALA A 308 -8.01 -19.29 15.11
C ALA A 308 -7.98 -18.47 16.41
N PHE A 309 -6.79 -18.11 16.88
CA PHE A 309 -6.62 -17.35 18.11
C PHE A 309 -6.57 -15.84 17.82
N ASN A 310 -7.41 -15.08 18.50
CA ASN A 310 -7.32 -13.62 18.56
C ASN A 310 -6.14 -13.18 19.46
N THR A 311 -5.98 -13.87 20.59
CA THR A 311 -4.89 -13.62 21.56
C THR A 311 -4.33 -14.93 22.11
N LEU A 312 -3.02 -15.00 22.32
CA LEU A 312 -2.34 -16.22 22.82
C LEU A 312 -1.02 -15.90 23.52
N SER A 313 -0.92 -16.10 24.84
CA SER A 313 0.32 -15.83 25.60
C SER A 313 1.56 -16.54 25.01
N TYR A 314 2.74 -15.93 25.15
CA TYR A 314 4.00 -16.46 24.60
C TYR A 314 4.33 -17.85 25.15
N LEU A 315 4.07 -18.09 26.45
CA LEU A 315 4.24 -19.40 27.07
C LEU A 315 3.37 -20.46 26.40
N LEU A 316 2.11 -20.12 26.11
CA LEU A 316 1.19 -21.03 25.45
C LEU A 316 1.55 -21.26 23.98
N HIS A 317 2.00 -20.22 23.28
CA HIS A 317 2.53 -20.35 21.93
C HIS A 317 3.67 -21.37 21.89
N ASP A 318 4.70 -21.19 22.72
CA ASP A 318 5.87 -22.07 22.72
C ASP A 318 5.51 -23.49 23.20
N ALA A 319 4.61 -23.60 24.17
CA ALA A 319 4.11 -24.87 24.66
C ALA A 319 3.29 -25.64 23.61
N ILE A 320 2.52 -24.93 22.75
CA ILE A 320 1.85 -25.50 21.59
C ILE A 320 2.90 -26.00 20.60
N MET A 321 3.83 -25.14 20.18
CA MET A 321 4.85 -25.47 19.18
C MET A 321 5.71 -26.68 19.57
N ALA A 322 6.06 -26.80 20.85
CA ALA A 322 6.82 -27.95 21.36
C ALA A 322 6.04 -29.29 21.33
N ARG A 323 4.70 -29.25 21.26
CA ARG A 323 3.83 -30.43 21.28
C ARG A 323 3.31 -30.84 19.92
N LEU A 324 3.22 -29.92 18.96
CA LEU A 324 2.74 -30.20 17.61
C LEU A 324 3.43 -31.39 16.91
N PRO A 325 4.75 -31.64 17.05
CA PRO A 325 5.37 -32.81 16.42
C PRO A 325 4.81 -34.16 16.87
N LYS A 326 4.07 -34.21 17.99
CA LYS A 326 3.42 -35.43 18.52
C LYS A 326 1.95 -35.56 18.10
N LEU A 327 1.39 -34.55 17.42
CA LEU A 327 -0.03 -34.43 17.08
C LEU A 327 -0.14 -34.28 15.56
N SER A 328 -0.06 -35.41 14.84
CA SER A 328 0.06 -35.44 13.39
C SER A 328 -1.15 -34.89 12.63
N SER A 329 -2.31 -34.77 13.27
CA SER A 329 -3.50 -34.20 12.64
C SER A 329 -3.57 -32.68 12.75
N ILE A 330 -2.68 -32.04 13.52
CA ILE A 330 -2.66 -30.60 13.77
C ILE A 330 -1.47 -29.96 13.06
N THR A 331 -1.73 -28.91 12.28
CA THR A 331 -0.71 -28.10 11.63
C THR A 331 -0.94 -26.61 11.89
N THR A 332 0.11 -25.82 11.73
CA THR A 332 0.08 -24.35 11.70
C THR A 332 0.27 -23.83 10.27
N GLU A 333 0.02 -24.66 9.27
CA GLU A 333 -0.06 -24.27 7.86
C GLU A 333 -1.38 -23.57 7.53
N ARG A 334 -1.30 -22.43 6.84
CA ARG A 334 -2.44 -21.57 6.55
C ARG A 334 -3.56 -22.37 5.86
N ILE A 335 -4.81 -22.05 6.17
CA ILE A 335 -5.94 -22.53 5.36
C ILE A 335 -5.83 -21.81 4.00
N PRO A 336 -5.81 -22.55 2.87
CA PRO A 336 -5.77 -21.95 1.54
C PRO A 336 -6.84 -20.89 1.37
N CYS A 337 -6.49 -19.74 0.79
CA CYS A 337 -7.41 -18.62 0.54
C CYS A 337 -8.09 -18.00 1.78
N ASN A 338 -7.74 -18.42 2.99
CA ASN A 338 -8.20 -17.78 4.23
C ASN A 338 -7.15 -16.76 4.68
N PHE A 339 -7.53 -15.48 4.64
CA PHE A 339 -6.65 -14.38 5.01
C PHE A 339 -6.63 -14.11 6.52
N ASN A 340 -7.17 -15.01 7.35
CA ASN A 340 -7.10 -14.89 8.80
C ASN A 340 -5.65 -14.78 9.26
N THR A 341 -5.42 -13.76 10.07
CA THR A 341 -4.13 -13.37 10.62
C THR A 341 -4.00 -13.89 12.07
N GLY A 342 -2.84 -14.39 12.46
CA GLY A 342 -2.58 -14.95 13.80
C GLY A 342 -2.12 -16.41 13.79
N LEU A 343 -1.87 -16.99 14.98
CA LEU A 343 -1.66 -18.43 15.09
C LEU A 343 -3.00 -19.13 14.89
N PHE A 344 -3.00 -20.14 14.03
CA PHE A 344 -4.14 -21.02 13.81
C PHE A 344 -3.66 -22.46 13.93
N LEU A 345 -4.53 -23.30 14.48
CA LEU A 345 -4.34 -24.74 14.52
C LEU A 345 -5.35 -25.34 13.56
N ARG A 346 -4.88 -26.01 12.51
CA ARG A 346 -5.69 -26.56 11.43
C ARG A 346 -5.53 -28.06 11.33
N SER A 347 -6.54 -28.75 10.85
CA SER A 347 -6.44 -30.15 10.43
C SER A 347 -5.53 -30.32 9.20
N THR A 348 -4.77 -31.41 9.17
CA THR A 348 -4.05 -31.90 7.98
C THR A 348 -4.95 -32.60 6.95
N GLY A 349 -6.27 -32.60 7.16
CA GLY A 349 -7.28 -33.23 6.29
C GLY A 349 -8.06 -34.36 6.97
N ASN A 350 -7.62 -34.82 8.14
CA ASN A 350 -8.38 -35.75 8.98
C ASN A 350 -9.06 -34.98 10.12
N ASN A 351 -10.27 -34.48 9.86
CA ASN A 351 -11.00 -33.65 10.82
C ASN A 351 -11.47 -34.43 12.05
N LEU A 352 -11.81 -35.71 11.90
CA LEU A 352 -12.15 -36.56 13.05
C LEU A 352 -10.98 -36.70 14.01
N ARG A 353 -9.79 -37.00 13.50
CA ARG A 353 -8.59 -37.12 14.33
C ARG A 353 -8.18 -35.77 14.93
N PHE A 354 -8.32 -34.69 14.17
CA PHE A 354 -8.09 -33.34 14.67
C PHE A 354 -8.97 -33.01 15.88
N ARG A 355 -10.28 -33.35 15.84
CA ARG A 355 -11.22 -33.12 16.95
C ARG A 355 -10.75 -33.80 18.25
N GLU A 356 -10.15 -34.99 18.15
CA GLU A 356 -9.56 -35.71 19.30
C GLU A 356 -8.25 -35.07 19.78
N GLU A 357 -7.33 -34.82 18.84
CA GLU A 357 -5.99 -34.32 19.17
C GLU A 357 -5.99 -32.87 19.67
N ILE A 358 -6.91 -32.03 19.18
CA ILE A 358 -7.02 -30.65 19.64
C ILE A 358 -7.53 -30.57 21.08
N TYR A 359 -8.43 -31.48 21.48
CA TYR A 359 -8.84 -31.62 22.87
C TYR A 359 -7.68 -32.12 23.73
N LEU A 360 -6.93 -33.12 23.27
CA LEU A 360 -5.75 -33.61 23.97
C LEU A 360 -4.71 -32.51 24.19
N LEU A 361 -4.44 -31.69 23.17
CA LEU A 361 -3.53 -30.54 23.25
C LEU A 361 -4.03 -29.54 24.30
N ALA A 362 -5.29 -29.12 24.21
CA ALA A 362 -5.89 -28.19 25.15
C ALA A 362 -5.79 -28.71 26.59
N HIS A 363 -6.10 -29.99 26.81
CA HIS A 363 -6.02 -30.63 28.11
C HIS A 363 -4.58 -30.71 28.66
N GLN A 364 -3.59 -31.03 27.81
CA GLN A 364 -2.18 -31.04 28.21
C GLN A 364 -1.67 -29.66 28.62
N LEU A 365 -2.07 -28.61 27.91
CA LEU A 365 -1.69 -27.23 28.21
C LEU A 365 -2.38 -26.73 29.47
N HIS A 366 -3.67 -27.02 29.63
CA HIS A 366 -4.42 -26.69 30.84
C HIS A 366 -3.75 -27.28 32.09
N ASN A 367 -3.35 -28.56 32.02
CA ASN A 367 -2.66 -29.22 33.12
C ASN A 367 -1.23 -28.71 33.37
N LEU A 368 -0.55 -28.19 32.34
CA LEU A 368 0.77 -27.56 32.51
C LEU A 368 0.63 -26.26 33.31
N ILE A 369 -0.33 -25.42 32.93
CA ILE A 369 -0.61 -24.15 33.63
C ILE A 369 -1.05 -24.42 35.07
N ALA A 370 -1.90 -25.43 35.30
CA ALA A 370 -2.36 -25.78 36.64
C ALA A 370 -1.24 -26.29 37.58
N LYS A 371 -0.10 -26.73 37.05
CA LYS A 371 1.02 -27.29 37.82
C LYS A 371 2.15 -26.31 38.12
N GLU A 372 2.21 -25.15 37.45
CA GLU A 372 3.20 -24.10 37.75
C GLU A 372 2.62 -23.10 38.75
N PRO A 373 3.10 -23.05 40.01
CA PRO A 373 2.61 -22.10 41.00
C PRO A 373 3.16 -20.70 40.70
N GLU A 374 2.27 -19.78 40.30
CA GLU A 374 2.38 -18.30 40.34
C GLU A 374 3.79 -17.67 40.18
N ALA A 375 4.67 -18.25 39.36
CA ALA A 375 5.96 -17.66 39.06
C ALA A 375 5.75 -16.56 38.03
N LYS A 376 5.33 -15.37 38.49
CA LYS A 376 5.19 -14.11 37.72
C LYS A 376 4.99 -14.37 36.22
N ILE A 377 3.88 -15.00 35.86
CA ILE A 377 3.48 -15.11 34.47
C ILE A 377 3.38 -13.67 33.99
N SER A 378 4.32 -13.26 33.14
CA SER A 378 4.31 -11.93 32.57
C SER A 378 2.99 -11.81 31.83
N ASN A 379 2.06 -10.99 32.34
CA ASN A 379 0.76 -10.69 31.74
C ASN A 379 0.89 -9.90 30.42
N ARG A 380 2.01 -10.03 29.70
CA ARG A 380 2.15 -9.55 28.33
C ARG A 380 1.37 -10.49 27.42
N LEU A 381 0.11 -10.12 27.28
CA LEU A 381 -0.84 -10.68 26.32
C LEU A 381 -0.32 -10.45 24.90
N VAL A 382 -0.34 -11.49 24.10
CA VAL A 382 -0.22 -11.35 22.65
C VAL A 382 -1.60 -10.95 22.15
N THR A 383 -1.86 -9.65 22.06
CA THR A 383 -3.08 -9.15 21.41
C THR A 383 -2.72 -8.62 20.04
N GLY A 384 -3.24 -9.24 18.97
CA GLY A 384 -3.14 -8.72 17.62
C GLY A 384 -1.79 -8.94 16.93
N TRP A 385 -1.44 -10.21 16.64
CA TRP A 385 -0.46 -10.54 15.58
C TRP A 385 -0.97 -10.21 14.16
N GLU A 386 -2.08 -9.49 14.08
CA GLU A 386 -2.77 -9.14 12.85
C GLU A 386 -2.19 -7.87 12.24
N THR A 387 -1.02 -8.01 11.62
CA THR A 387 -0.86 -7.61 10.21
C THR A 387 0.39 -8.29 9.62
N ALA A 388 0.15 -9.05 8.56
CA ALA A 388 1.11 -9.50 7.55
C ALA A 388 2.16 -10.55 7.93
N SER A 389 2.61 -11.24 6.90
CA SER A 389 3.89 -11.93 6.78
C SER A 389 5.12 -11.00 7.04
N ASN A 390 4.91 -9.81 7.62
CA ASN A 390 5.81 -8.70 7.95
C ASN A 390 5.15 -7.87 9.10
N PRO A 391 5.59 -7.98 10.37
CA PRO A 391 4.90 -7.31 11.48
C PRO A 391 5.19 -5.80 11.52
N VAL A 392 4.19 -4.94 11.35
CA VAL A 392 4.22 -3.55 11.87
C VAL A 392 3.72 -3.59 13.31
N TYR A 393 4.63 -3.71 14.26
CA TYR A 393 4.37 -3.30 15.65
C TYR A 393 4.24 -1.76 15.67
N PRO A 394 3.76 -1.08 16.73
CA PRO A 394 4.44 0.16 17.09
C PRO A 394 5.75 -0.27 17.77
N PRO A 395 6.91 -0.35 17.09
CA PRO A 395 8.10 0.08 17.79
C PRO A 395 7.76 1.49 18.25
N GLN A 396 7.98 1.80 19.51
CA GLN A 396 8.16 3.22 19.81
C GLN A 396 9.19 3.72 18.80
N ALA A 397 8.97 4.92 18.24
CA ALA A 397 9.68 5.49 17.10
C ALA A 397 11.22 5.64 17.30
N ASN A 398 11.79 5.00 18.32
CA ASN A 398 13.15 5.15 18.80
C ASN A 398 13.97 3.84 18.83
N GLU A 399 13.42 2.65 18.51
CA GLU A 399 14.24 1.42 18.48
C GLU A 399 14.82 1.13 17.09
N ILE A 400 16.15 1.11 17.01
CA ILE A 400 16.93 1.03 15.77
C ILE A 400 16.72 -0.37 15.15
N GLY A 401 16.20 -0.42 13.90
CA GLY A 401 16.13 -1.60 13.03
C GLY A 401 14.88 -2.49 13.08
N ASN A 402 13.90 -2.19 13.94
CA ASN A 402 12.59 -2.85 13.94
C ASN A 402 12.63 -4.39 14.07
N ILE A 403 13.64 -4.94 14.75
CA ILE A 403 13.72 -6.35 15.15
C ILE A 403 13.32 -6.42 16.62
N LEU A 404 12.46 -7.38 17.00
CA LEU A 404 12.10 -7.56 18.42
C LEU A 404 13.36 -7.87 19.25
N PRO A 405 13.61 -7.19 20.39
CA PRO A 405 14.81 -7.42 21.20
C PRO A 405 15.03 -8.89 21.58
N GLY A 406 13.98 -9.61 21.96
CA GLY A 406 14.07 -11.05 22.26
C GLY A 406 14.46 -11.92 21.06
N ARG A 407 14.01 -11.54 19.85
CA ARG A 407 14.40 -12.23 18.61
C ARG A 407 15.84 -11.94 18.24
N LEU A 408 16.26 -10.68 18.35
CA LEU A 408 17.64 -10.26 18.09
C LEU A 408 18.63 -10.98 19.02
N ILE A 409 18.32 -11.03 20.32
CA ILE A 409 19.11 -11.78 21.31
C ILE A 409 19.18 -13.26 20.94
N TRP A 410 18.05 -13.90 20.63
CA TRP A 410 17.99 -15.31 20.26
C TRP A 410 18.80 -15.64 19.00
N LEU A 411 18.72 -14.81 17.96
CA LEU A 411 19.49 -14.95 16.72
C LEU A 411 21.01 -14.86 16.96
N CYS A 412 21.42 -14.15 18.01
CA CYS A 412 22.80 -13.96 18.42
C CYS A 412 23.26 -14.95 19.51
N TYR A 413 22.51 -16.01 19.81
CA TYR A 413 23.00 -17.10 20.68
C TYR A 413 24.01 -17.98 19.95
N ALA A 414 24.93 -18.60 20.72
CA ALA A 414 25.99 -19.44 20.19
C ALA A 414 25.48 -20.58 19.28
N GLN A 415 24.29 -21.13 19.54
CA GLN A 415 23.69 -22.18 18.71
C GLN A 415 23.13 -21.67 17.37
N GLN A 416 22.84 -20.37 17.26
CA GLN A 416 22.21 -19.76 16.08
C GLN A 416 23.16 -18.84 15.30
N ILE A 417 24.24 -18.36 15.94
CA ILE A 417 25.09 -17.29 15.41
C ILE A 417 25.66 -17.62 14.04
N GLU A 418 26.09 -18.85 13.76
CA GLU A 418 26.62 -19.22 12.45
C GLU A 418 25.60 -19.03 11.34
N GLN A 419 24.37 -19.49 11.57
CA GLN A 419 23.28 -19.32 10.61
C GLN A 419 22.93 -17.83 10.46
N THR A 420 22.91 -17.06 11.54
CA THR A 420 22.64 -15.63 11.50
C THR A 420 23.72 -14.87 10.71
N LEU A 421 25.01 -15.15 10.96
CA LEU A 421 26.12 -14.52 10.24
C LEU A 421 26.19 -14.96 8.78
N PHE A 422 25.81 -16.20 8.47
CA PHE A 422 25.62 -16.66 7.10
C PHE A 422 24.60 -15.80 6.35
N GLN A 423 23.41 -15.60 6.93
CA GLN A 423 22.37 -14.72 6.36
C GLN A 423 22.86 -13.27 6.26
N LEU A 424 23.57 -12.78 7.28
CA LEU A 424 24.09 -11.42 7.31
C LEU A 424 25.16 -11.17 6.24
N ASN A 425 25.95 -12.18 5.87
CA ASN A 425 26.92 -12.05 4.79
C ASN A 425 26.26 -11.92 3.42
N HIS A 426 25.21 -12.69 3.13
CA HIS A 426 24.40 -12.49 1.92
C HIS A 426 23.73 -11.11 1.91
N LEU A 427 23.18 -10.68 3.05
CA LEU A 427 22.60 -9.33 3.22
C LEU A 427 23.63 -8.24 2.89
N ASN A 428 24.87 -8.43 3.31
CA ASN A 428 25.94 -7.46 3.11
C ASN A 428 26.33 -7.32 1.62
N HIS A 429 26.27 -8.40 0.83
CA HIS A 429 26.43 -8.30 -0.62
C HIS A 429 25.30 -7.47 -1.26
N TRP A 430 24.06 -7.67 -0.81
CA TRP A 430 22.93 -6.83 -1.25
C TRP A 430 23.09 -5.36 -0.86
N ALA A 431 23.54 -5.07 0.36
CA ALA A 431 23.82 -3.71 0.82
C ALA A 431 24.90 -2.98 -0.01
N LYS A 432 25.78 -3.73 -0.69
CA LYS A 432 26.82 -3.22 -1.59
C LYS A 432 26.36 -3.09 -3.05
N ALA A 433 25.25 -3.71 -3.45
CA ALA A 433 24.74 -3.73 -4.82
C ALA A 433 24.10 -2.38 -5.23
N SER A 434 24.94 -1.35 -5.42
CA SER A 434 24.53 0.01 -5.75
C SER A 434 23.81 0.14 -7.10
N ASP A 435 24.05 -0.78 -8.01
CA ASP A 435 23.42 -0.91 -9.32
C ASP A 435 22.00 -1.51 -9.25
N ARG A 436 21.64 -2.16 -8.13
CA ARG A 436 20.37 -2.88 -7.98
C ARG A 436 19.39 -2.19 -7.04
N LEU A 437 19.86 -1.72 -5.89
CA LEU A 437 19.03 -1.14 -4.84
C LEU A 437 19.19 0.39 -4.74
N TYR A 438 18.12 1.06 -4.34
CA TYR A 438 18.14 2.49 -4.01
C TYR A 438 19.01 2.75 -2.77
N TYR A 439 19.49 3.99 -2.65
CA TYR A 439 20.41 4.36 -1.59
C TYR A 439 19.80 4.20 -0.18
N ASP A 440 18.57 4.67 0.01
CA ASP A 440 17.89 4.65 1.31
C ASP A 440 17.71 3.23 1.85
N ASP A 441 17.30 2.31 0.98
CA ASP A 441 17.15 0.90 1.31
C ASP A 441 18.49 0.27 1.71
N ARG A 442 19.57 0.56 0.97
CA ARG A 442 20.92 0.11 1.33
C ARG A 442 21.34 0.64 2.72
N GLN A 443 20.98 1.88 3.07
CA GLN A 443 21.23 2.39 4.42
C GLN A 443 20.42 1.63 5.48
N GLY A 444 19.18 1.25 5.18
CA GLY A 444 18.39 0.33 6.00
C GLY A 444 19.11 -0.98 6.27
N LEU A 445 19.67 -1.61 5.22
CA LEU A 445 20.43 -2.85 5.33
C LEU A 445 21.71 -2.70 6.17
N TYR A 446 22.44 -1.59 6.03
CA TYR A 446 23.61 -1.31 6.86
C TYR A 446 23.25 -1.12 8.34
N LYS A 447 22.09 -0.54 8.65
CA LYS A 447 21.60 -0.43 10.04
C LYS A 447 21.30 -1.81 10.64
N ILE A 448 20.65 -2.69 9.88
CA ILE A 448 20.40 -4.08 10.29
C ILE A 448 21.73 -4.78 10.62
N LYS A 449 22.72 -4.65 9.73
CA LYS A 449 24.06 -5.21 9.96
C LYS A 449 24.68 -4.69 11.25
N ALA A 450 24.64 -3.38 11.49
CA ALA A 450 25.18 -2.78 12.70
C ALA A 450 24.54 -3.35 13.97
N LEU A 451 23.22 -3.54 13.97
CA LEU A 451 22.49 -4.07 15.12
C LEU A 451 22.85 -5.51 15.46
N PHE A 452 22.93 -6.38 14.45
CA PHE A 452 23.31 -7.77 14.67
C PHE A 452 24.74 -7.88 15.18
N LEU A 453 25.66 -7.08 14.66
CA LEU A 453 27.04 -7.07 15.14
C LEU A 453 27.16 -6.51 16.56
N MET A 454 26.41 -5.46 16.89
CA MET A 454 26.32 -4.94 18.25
C MET A 454 25.82 -6.01 19.22
N GLN A 455 24.67 -6.64 18.95
CA GLN A 455 24.12 -7.68 19.82
C GLN A 455 25.03 -8.91 19.91
N ALA A 456 25.63 -9.34 18.80
CA ALA A 456 26.54 -10.47 18.79
C ALA A 456 27.82 -10.18 19.62
N TYR A 457 28.30 -8.93 19.60
CA TYR A 457 29.41 -8.47 20.43
C TYR A 457 29.02 -8.45 21.90
N GLU A 458 27.86 -7.90 22.26
CA GLU A 458 27.33 -7.91 23.63
C GLU A 458 27.18 -9.35 24.18
N ASN A 459 26.78 -10.29 23.33
CA ASN A 459 26.67 -11.71 23.67
C ASN A 459 28.04 -12.43 23.71
N GLY A 460 29.14 -11.75 23.38
CA GLY A 460 30.49 -12.32 23.34
C GLY A 460 30.73 -13.36 22.24
N THR A 461 29.86 -13.40 21.22
CA THR A 461 29.94 -14.37 20.11
C THR A 461 30.87 -13.93 18.99
N ILE A 462 31.11 -12.62 18.84
CA ILE A 462 32.06 -12.06 17.89
C ILE A 462 33.02 -11.11 18.60
N LEU A 463 34.20 -10.88 18.01
CA LEU A 463 35.23 -10.02 18.57
C LEU A 463 35.61 -8.91 17.58
N PRO A 464 35.86 -7.68 18.04
CA PRO A 464 36.42 -6.64 17.19
C PRO A 464 37.88 -7.00 16.85
N GLY A 465 38.21 -6.96 15.56
CA GLY A 465 39.48 -7.46 15.02
C GLY A 465 40.52 -6.37 14.72
N GLY A 466 40.12 -5.16 14.33
CA GLY A 466 41.07 -4.09 14.02
C GLY A 466 40.44 -2.79 13.51
N TYR A 467 41.23 -1.70 13.52
CA TYR A 467 40.86 -0.39 12.99
C TYR A 467 41.46 -0.18 11.60
N VAL A 468 40.64 0.17 10.62
CA VAL A 468 41.07 0.53 9.28
C VAL A 468 41.05 2.06 9.16
N ASP A 469 42.24 2.68 9.02
CA ASP A 469 42.32 4.15 8.92
C ASP A 469 41.87 4.65 7.54
N GLY A 470 40.78 5.41 7.52
CA GLY A 470 40.23 6.09 6.35
C GLY A 470 40.76 7.50 6.14
N SER A 471 41.42 8.10 7.13
CA SER A 471 41.82 9.52 7.11
C SER A 471 42.79 9.88 5.98
N VAL A 472 43.55 8.91 5.48
CA VAL A 472 44.55 9.08 4.41
C VAL A 472 43.92 9.61 3.10
N VAL A 473 42.63 9.35 2.89
CA VAL A 473 41.90 9.81 1.69
C VAL A 473 40.96 10.99 1.95
N PHE A 474 40.89 11.50 3.18
CA PHE A 474 39.95 12.54 3.60
C PHE A 474 39.98 13.79 2.71
N HIS A 475 41.15 14.39 2.54
CA HIS A 475 41.32 15.62 1.76
C HIS A 475 41.22 15.42 0.24
N LYS A 476 41.27 14.17 -0.25
CA LYS A 476 41.29 13.88 -1.70
C LYS A 476 39.94 14.13 -2.38
N ASN A 477 38.87 14.20 -1.59
CA ASN A 477 37.50 14.38 -2.08
C ASN A 477 37.06 15.86 -2.08
N PHE A 478 37.95 16.80 -1.74
CA PHE A 478 37.62 18.21 -1.66
C PHE A 478 38.13 18.98 -2.88
N ALA A 479 37.23 19.70 -3.54
CA ALA A 479 37.55 20.64 -4.61
C ALA A 479 38.07 21.98 -4.05
N ILE A 480 39.14 21.95 -3.27
CA ILE A 480 39.66 23.08 -2.47
C ILE A 480 39.85 24.35 -3.31
N GLU A 481 40.47 24.23 -4.49
CA GLU A 481 40.76 25.38 -5.37
C GLU A 481 39.47 25.98 -5.94
N THR A 482 38.58 25.13 -6.46
CA THR A 482 37.29 25.55 -7.00
C THR A 482 36.43 26.22 -5.94
N ALA A 483 36.35 25.64 -4.74
CA ALA A 483 35.57 26.17 -3.63
C ALA A 483 36.06 27.56 -3.20
N ALA A 484 37.38 27.74 -3.08
CA ALA A 484 37.96 29.03 -2.71
C ALA A 484 37.71 30.10 -3.78
N SER A 485 37.76 29.73 -5.06
CA SER A 485 37.49 30.64 -6.19
C SER A 485 36.03 31.11 -6.21
N ILE A 486 35.07 30.19 -6.08
CA ILE A 486 33.63 30.50 -6.02
C ILE A 486 33.30 31.36 -4.80
N ALA A 487 33.82 31.01 -3.62
CA ALA A 487 33.60 31.77 -2.40
C ALA A 487 34.20 33.18 -2.48
N ALA A 488 35.35 33.36 -3.14
CA ALA A 488 35.94 34.67 -3.37
C ALA A 488 35.08 35.54 -4.29
N ASP A 489 34.51 34.97 -5.35
CA ASP A 489 33.55 35.68 -6.22
C ASP A 489 32.30 36.09 -5.44
N PHE A 490 31.70 35.15 -4.71
CA PHE A 490 30.50 35.39 -3.92
C PHE A 490 30.74 36.44 -2.81
N LEU A 491 31.90 36.42 -2.17
CA LEU A 491 32.31 37.44 -1.20
C LEU A 491 32.28 38.84 -1.84
N LEU A 492 32.91 39.01 -3.01
CA LEU A 492 32.99 40.31 -3.67
C LEU A 492 31.61 40.80 -4.15
N GLU A 493 30.81 39.91 -4.74
CA GLU A 493 29.44 40.22 -5.16
C GLU A 493 28.57 40.63 -3.96
N THR A 494 28.61 39.88 -2.87
CA THR A 494 27.83 40.17 -1.65
C THR A 494 28.25 41.50 -1.01
N LEU A 495 29.54 41.81 -0.98
CA LEU A 495 30.03 43.10 -0.47
C LEU A 495 29.60 44.28 -1.35
N GLU A 496 29.50 44.09 -2.67
CA GLU A 496 28.99 45.11 -3.61
C GLU A 496 27.50 45.39 -3.40
N GLU A 497 26.70 44.34 -3.20
CA GLU A 497 25.28 44.48 -2.87
C GLU A 497 25.07 45.24 -1.54
N GLN A 498 25.87 44.93 -0.52
CA GLN A 498 25.84 45.61 0.80
C GLN A 498 26.29 47.09 0.75
N GLN A 499 26.94 47.53 -0.34
CA GLN A 499 27.20 48.95 -0.58
C GLN A 499 26.01 49.67 -1.22
N GLN A 500 25.17 48.95 -1.96
CA GLN A 500 24.04 49.52 -2.71
C GLN A 500 22.75 49.51 -1.89
N ASP A 501 22.58 48.50 -1.02
CA ASP A 501 21.37 48.31 -0.24
C ASP A 501 21.66 48.30 1.27
N ASN A 502 20.80 48.96 2.06
CA ASN A 502 20.96 49.11 3.51
C ASN A 502 20.35 47.94 4.29
N SER A 503 19.92 46.89 3.59
CA SER A 503 19.31 45.70 4.17
C SER A 503 20.39 44.73 4.66
N SER A 504 20.45 44.53 5.99
CA SER A 504 21.35 43.54 6.60
C SER A 504 20.84 42.13 6.29
N THR A 505 21.47 41.47 5.34
CA THR A 505 21.24 40.04 5.08
C THR A 505 22.22 39.20 5.91
N LEU A 506 21.83 37.97 6.24
CA LEU A 506 22.68 37.03 7.00
C LEU A 506 24.06 36.87 6.35
N TYR A 507 24.08 36.63 5.03
CA TYR A 507 25.32 36.47 4.26
C TYR A 507 26.09 37.79 4.11
N GLY A 508 25.42 38.94 4.09
CA GLY A 508 26.08 40.25 4.13
C GLY A 508 26.93 40.44 5.38
N ASN A 509 26.42 40.05 6.56
CA ASN A 509 27.18 40.11 7.81
C ASN A 509 28.37 39.15 7.81
N ILE A 510 28.21 37.93 7.29
CA ILE A 510 29.29 36.94 7.17
C ILE A 510 30.37 37.45 6.20
N ALA A 511 29.97 38.00 5.05
CA ALA A 511 30.88 38.61 4.07
C ALA A 511 31.68 39.76 4.68
N ILE A 512 31.05 40.63 5.47
CA ILE A 512 31.73 41.73 6.18
C ILE A 512 32.76 41.20 7.19
N GLN A 513 32.41 40.17 7.97
CA GLN A 513 33.32 39.55 8.92
C GLN A 513 34.50 38.87 8.23
N LEU A 514 34.24 38.15 7.13
CA LEU A 514 35.28 37.51 6.32
C LEU A 514 36.20 38.54 5.66
N PHE A 515 35.66 39.64 5.15
CA PHE A 515 36.43 40.76 4.63
C PHE A 515 37.37 41.33 5.70
N GLN A 516 36.84 41.61 6.89
CA GLN A 516 37.64 42.12 8.02
C GLN A 516 38.72 41.12 8.43
N ARG A 517 38.41 39.82 8.40
CA ARG A 517 39.37 38.75 8.69
C ARG A 517 40.49 38.65 7.65
N ILE A 518 40.19 38.89 6.37
CA ILE A 518 41.20 38.82 5.28
C ILE A 518 42.07 40.08 5.26
N THR A 519 41.46 41.26 5.38
CA THR A 519 42.15 42.55 5.19
C THR A 519 42.65 43.18 6.49
N SER A 520 42.21 42.67 7.65
CA SER A 520 42.39 43.29 8.97
C SER A 520 41.80 44.71 9.10
N GLN A 521 40.88 45.10 8.20
CA GLN A 521 40.23 46.41 8.19
C GLN A 521 38.70 46.28 8.29
N PRO A 522 38.01 47.16 9.03
CA PRO A 522 36.55 47.15 9.07
C PRO A 522 35.96 47.56 7.71
N PHE A 523 34.88 46.89 7.32
CA PHE A 523 34.12 47.27 6.12
C PHE A 523 33.39 48.60 6.33
N SER A 524 33.46 49.51 5.37
CA SER A 524 32.81 50.82 5.44
C SER A 524 32.02 51.12 4.16
N GLN A 525 30.69 51.20 4.26
CA GLN A 525 29.78 51.46 3.13
C GLN A 525 30.08 52.77 2.38
N GLN A 526 30.68 53.75 3.05
CA GLN A 526 30.97 55.07 2.47
C GLN A 526 32.25 55.10 1.62
N ASN A 527 33.07 54.04 1.69
CA ASN A 527 34.38 54.01 1.04
C ASN A 527 34.29 53.28 -0.32
N LYS A 528 33.98 54.03 -1.40
CA LYS A 528 33.93 53.51 -2.79
C LYS A 528 35.25 52.89 -3.28
N THR A 529 36.34 53.08 -2.55
CA THR A 529 37.67 52.53 -2.81
C THR A 529 37.86 51.09 -2.33
N LEU A 530 36.88 50.47 -1.66
CA LEU A 530 37.00 49.11 -1.12
C LEU A 530 37.24 48.03 -2.19
N ARG A 531 36.73 48.22 -3.42
CA ARG A 531 37.02 47.35 -4.58
C ARG A 531 38.50 47.35 -4.98
N LEU A 532 39.28 48.35 -4.54
CA LEU A 532 40.72 48.45 -4.75
C LEU A 532 41.55 47.81 -3.62
N ILE A 533 40.94 47.45 -2.49
CA ILE A 533 41.66 46.92 -1.31
C ILE A 533 41.75 45.39 -1.32
N LEU A 534 40.73 44.70 -1.83
CA LEU A 534 40.70 43.24 -1.89
C LEU A 534 40.52 42.77 -3.33
N GLU A 535 41.60 42.31 -3.96
CA GLU A 535 41.54 41.65 -5.26
C GLU A 535 41.00 40.22 -5.12
N GLN A 536 40.28 39.73 -6.12
CA GLN A 536 39.75 38.35 -6.16
C GLN A 536 40.85 37.32 -5.87
N ALA A 537 42.03 37.48 -6.46
CA ALA A 537 43.17 36.57 -6.24
C ALA A 537 43.65 36.57 -4.78
N GLN A 538 43.60 37.73 -4.10
CA GLN A 538 43.98 37.84 -2.69
C GLN A 538 42.93 37.19 -1.79
N ALA A 539 41.63 37.38 -2.09
CA ALA A 539 40.54 36.71 -1.39
C ALA A 539 40.62 35.19 -1.56
N GLU A 540 40.83 34.71 -2.79
CA GLU A 540 40.96 33.28 -3.11
C GLU A 540 42.11 32.64 -2.34
N ILE A 541 43.31 33.25 -2.35
CA ILE A 541 44.48 32.73 -1.60
C ILE A 541 44.19 32.67 -0.10
N ALA A 542 43.56 33.70 0.46
CA ALA A 542 43.24 33.74 1.89
C ALA A 542 42.21 32.68 2.28
N ILE A 543 41.11 32.57 1.53
CA ILE A 543 40.06 31.56 1.75
C ILE A 543 40.65 30.15 1.59
N GLN A 544 41.46 29.91 0.56
CA GLN A 544 42.15 28.64 0.37
C GLN A 544 43.07 28.30 1.57
N GLY A 545 43.78 29.29 2.11
CA GLY A 545 44.61 29.14 3.30
C GLY A 545 43.80 28.77 4.55
N TYR A 546 42.68 29.46 4.78
CA TYR A 546 41.77 29.12 5.88
C TYR A 546 41.19 27.72 5.74
N LEU A 547 40.73 27.34 4.54
CA LEU A 547 40.19 26.02 4.28
C LEU A 547 41.23 24.91 4.50
N LYS A 548 42.48 25.11 4.04
CA LYS A 548 43.59 24.15 4.31
C LYS A 548 43.86 24.00 5.80
N ASN A 549 43.79 25.10 6.56
CA ASN A 549 43.95 25.04 8.01
C ASN A 549 42.82 24.26 8.68
N LEU A 550 41.56 24.45 8.26
CA LEU A 550 40.42 23.66 8.75
C LEU A 550 40.61 22.16 8.49
N ILE A 551 41.06 21.80 7.29
CA ILE A 551 41.34 20.40 6.93
C ILE A 551 42.46 19.83 7.80
N ALA A 552 43.54 20.58 8.01
CA ALA A 552 44.67 20.16 8.85
C ALA A 552 44.25 19.99 10.31
N GLN A 553 43.44 20.92 10.85
CA GLN A 553 42.88 20.84 12.20
C GLN A 553 41.97 19.62 12.36
N ALA A 554 41.11 19.35 11.39
CA ALA A 554 40.27 18.15 11.38
C ALA A 554 41.13 16.87 11.39
N LEU A 555 42.13 16.78 10.51
CA LEU A 555 43.05 15.64 10.47
C LEU A 555 43.80 15.43 11.79
N GLN A 556 44.25 16.51 12.42
CA GLN A 556 44.97 16.46 13.69
C GLN A 556 44.06 16.07 14.86
N SER A 557 42.87 16.66 14.94
CA SER A 557 41.90 16.39 16.01
C SER A 557 41.12 15.09 15.81
N ARG A 558 41.13 14.53 14.59
CA ARG A 558 40.28 13.41 14.17
C ARG A 558 38.79 13.70 14.39
N GLN A 559 38.39 14.98 14.28
CA GLN A 559 37.00 15.43 14.42
C GLN A 559 36.47 16.01 13.10
N PRO A 560 35.15 15.95 12.85
CA PRO A 560 34.54 16.54 11.67
C PRO A 560 34.77 18.05 11.58
N ILE A 561 34.91 18.57 10.35
CA ILE A 561 34.90 20.02 10.11
C ILE A 561 33.49 20.55 10.42
N PRO A 562 33.33 21.49 11.37
CA PRO A 562 32.04 22.11 11.63
C PRO A 562 31.60 22.90 10.39
N TYR A 563 30.38 22.67 9.90
CA TYR A 563 29.90 23.33 8.69
C TYR A 563 29.78 24.85 8.86
N GLN A 564 29.58 25.35 10.08
CA GLN A 564 29.56 26.79 10.38
C GLN A 564 30.89 27.45 10.00
N GLN A 565 32.02 26.75 10.19
CA GLN A 565 33.33 27.27 9.80
C GLN A 565 33.52 27.31 8.28
N LEU A 566 32.78 26.48 7.53
CA LEU A 566 32.74 26.53 6.07
C LEU A 566 31.80 27.64 5.58
N GLU A 567 30.66 27.85 6.24
CA GLU A 567 29.75 28.98 5.98
C GLU A 567 30.41 30.33 6.27
N GLU A 568 31.22 30.44 7.33
CA GLU A 568 32.03 31.62 7.64
C GLU A 568 33.04 31.95 6.53
N LEU A 569 33.43 30.97 5.72
CA LEU A 569 34.26 31.13 4.53
C LEU A 569 33.44 31.33 3.25
N LEU A 570 32.11 31.42 3.36
CA LEU A 570 31.16 31.49 2.25
C LEU A 570 31.25 30.30 1.28
N ILE A 571 31.58 29.12 1.81
CA ILE A 571 31.65 27.87 1.04
C ILE A 571 30.36 27.09 1.25
N PHE A 572 29.72 26.69 0.15
CA PHE A 572 28.53 25.86 0.16
C PHE A 572 28.85 24.39 -0.18
N PRO A 573 27.97 23.43 0.15
CA PRO A 573 28.27 22.00 -0.02
C PRO A 573 28.69 21.61 -1.44
N GLY A 574 28.02 22.16 -2.46
CA GLY A 574 28.29 21.86 -3.86
C GLY A 574 29.62 22.41 -4.38
N ASP A 575 30.24 23.36 -3.67
CA ASP A 575 31.48 23.99 -4.11
C ASP A 575 32.70 23.13 -3.76
N ILE A 576 32.64 22.42 -2.63
CA ILE A 576 33.75 21.65 -2.07
C ILE A 576 33.57 20.14 -2.18
N LEU A 577 32.34 19.63 -2.06
CA LEU A 577 32.08 18.19 -2.08
C LEU A 577 31.74 17.72 -3.50
N GLU A 578 32.32 16.58 -3.90
CA GLU A 578 31.85 15.87 -5.09
C GLU A 578 30.49 15.21 -4.79
N LEU A 579 29.41 15.90 -5.13
CA LEU A 579 28.03 15.42 -5.00
C LEU A 579 27.52 14.85 -6.35
N ALA A 580 26.57 13.93 -6.34
CA ALA A 580 25.97 13.45 -7.59
C ALA A 580 25.24 14.59 -8.32
N ILE A 581 25.32 14.66 -9.66
CA ILE A 581 24.69 15.70 -10.48
C ILE A 581 23.17 15.81 -10.22
N SER A 582 22.51 14.68 -9.96
CA SER A 582 21.08 14.63 -9.66
C SER A 582 20.71 15.31 -8.34
N ARG A 583 21.65 15.42 -7.38
CA ARG A 583 21.42 16.03 -6.06
C ARG A 583 21.81 17.49 -5.98
N HIS A 584 22.71 17.94 -6.87
CA HIS A 584 23.17 19.33 -6.91
C HIS A 584 22.04 20.37 -7.01
N ARG A 585 20.86 20.01 -7.57
CA ARG A 585 19.72 20.93 -7.71
C ARG A 585 18.91 21.14 -6.42
N HIS A 586 19.14 20.31 -5.40
CA HIS A 586 18.31 20.24 -4.20
C HIS A 586 19.08 20.49 -2.91
N ILE A 587 20.40 20.69 -2.98
CA ILE A 587 21.26 20.94 -1.83
C ILE A 587 21.76 22.38 -1.95
N ASN A 588 21.20 23.28 -1.13
CA ASN A 588 21.57 24.69 -1.14
C ASN A 588 22.29 25.08 0.17
N THR A 589 22.11 24.31 1.24
CA THR A 589 22.66 24.57 2.57
C THR A 589 23.31 23.32 3.15
N TRP A 590 24.18 23.50 4.15
CA TRP A 590 24.81 22.39 4.86
C TRP A 590 23.81 21.50 5.61
N ASN A 591 22.63 22.03 5.95
CA ASN A 591 21.53 21.28 6.56
C ASN A 591 20.85 20.31 5.59
N ASP A 592 21.04 20.48 4.27
CA ASP A 592 20.45 19.61 3.25
C ASP A 592 21.28 18.34 3.00
N LEU A 593 22.48 18.25 3.60
CA LEU A 593 23.33 17.08 3.50
C LEU A 593 22.78 15.91 4.32
N ASP A 594 22.75 14.71 3.73
CA ASP A 594 22.45 13.50 4.49
C ASP A 594 23.68 13.01 5.28
N LYS A 595 23.46 11.98 6.12
CA LYS A 595 24.51 11.39 6.97
C LYS A 595 25.72 10.87 6.18
N SER A 596 25.58 10.47 4.92
CA SER A 596 26.71 9.99 4.12
C SER A 596 27.51 11.12 3.50
N ASP A 597 26.86 12.21 3.12
CA ASP A 597 27.56 13.40 2.67
C ASP A 597 28.25 14.10 3.86
N GLN A 598 27.62 14.16 5.03
CA GLN A 598 28.23 14.69 6.25
C GLN A 598 29.49 13.91 6.67
N ARG A 599 29.53 12.59 6.46
CA ARG A 599 30.75 11.77 6.71
C ARG A 599 31.95 12.20 5.86
N LYS A 600 31.74 12.90 4.73
CA LYS A 600 32.85 13.43 3.92
C LYS A 600 33.59 14.58 4.63
N LEU A 601 32.96 15.23 5.61
CA LEU A 601 33.58 16.26 6.46
C LEU A 601 34.29 15.67 7.69
N ASP A 602 34.16 14.37 7.93
CA ASP A 602 34.80 13.66 9.04
C ASP A 602 36.07 12.94 8.56
N PRO A 603 37.26 13.25 9.11
CA PRO A 603 38.49 12.53 8.80
C PRO A 603 38.40 11.02 9.11
N GLU A 604 37.52 10.61 10.02
CA GLU A 604 37.24 9.20 10.31
C GLU A 604 35.93 8.69 9.70
N GLY A 605 35.26 9.51 8.87
CA GLY A 605 33.99 9.14 8.24
C GLY A 605 34.09 7.97 7.26
N LEU A 606 35.31 7.68 6.79
CA LEU A 606 35.65 6.52 5.96
C LEU A 606 36.47 5.45 6.71
N SER A 607 36.76 5.67 8.00
CA SER A 607 37.42 4.67 8.83
C SER A 607 36.43 3.57 9.22
N LEU A 608 36.94 2.35 9.44
CA LEU A 608 36.12 1.18 9.75
C LEU A 608 36.68 0.42 10.96
N ILE A 609 35.80 -0.32 11.66
CA ILE A 609 36.18 -1.37 12.62
C ILE A 609 35.77 -2.72 12.05
N SER A 610 36.69 -3.70 12.08
CA SER A 610 36.40 -5.08 11.71
C SER A 610 35.87 -5.88 12.89
N PHE A 611 34.95 -6.80 12.62
CA PHE A 611 34.36 -7.74 13.58
C PHE A 611 34.52 -9.15 13.05
N HIS A 612 35.12 -10.02 13.85
CA HIS A 612 35.58 -11.35 13.47
C HIS A 612 34.78 -12.41 14.21
N TYR A 613 34.42 -13.47 13.47
CA TYR A 613 33.89 -14.73 13.98
C TYR A 613 34.71 -15.87 13.39
N GLU A 614 35.09 -16.84 14.21
CA GLU A 614 35.79 -18.04 13.75
C GLU A 614 35.34 -19.26 14.56
N SER A 615 35.10 -20.36 13.85
CA SER A 615 34.66 -21.65 14.38
C SER A 615 35.27 -22.77 13.50
N ALA A 616 35.03 -24.03 13.87
CA ALA A 616 35.47 -25.16 13.05
C ALA A 616 34.76 -25.21 11.67
N SER A 617 33.54 -24.69 11.57
CA SER A 617 32.68 -24.75 10.38
C SER A 617 32.68 -23.45 9.57
N ALA A 618 32.93 -22.30 10.17
CA ALA A 618 32.74 -21.00 9.52
C ALA A 618 33.70 -19.91 10.01
N LYS A 619 33.97 -18.94 9.13
CA LYS A 619 34.77 -17.74 9.41
C LYS A 619 34.13 -16.51 8.75
N TYR A 620 33.89 -15.45 9.53
CA TYR A 620 33.32 -14.20 9.02
C TYR A 620 34.11 -12.98 9.49
N ILE A 621 34.26 -12.00 8.60
CA ILE A 621 34.85 -10.68 8.85
C ILE A 621 33.88 -9.63 8.29
N PHE A 622 33.28 -8.86 9.19
CA PHE A 622 32.39 -7.75 8.85
C PHE A 622 33.03 -6.41 9.20
N HIS A 623 32.64 -5.35 8.51
CA HIS A 623 33.07 -3.98 8.77
C HIS A 623 31.89 -3.09 9.13
N LEU A 624 32.08 -2.25 10.15
CA LEU A 624 31.21 -1.12 10.45
C LEU A 624 31.95 0.21 10.33
N PRO A 625 31.28 1.30 9.93
CA PRO A 625 31.82 2.64 10.03
C PRO A 625 32.32 2.91 11.45
N PHE A 626 33.49 3.54 11.57
CA PHE A 626 34.14 3.81 12.85
C PHE A 626 33.18 4.49 13.85
N ARG A 627 32.51 5.56 13.42
CA ARG A 627 31.55 6.29 14.27
C ARG A 627 30.38 5.43 14.74
N THR A 628 29.92 4.49 13.92
CA THR A 628 28.84 3.57 14.30
C THR A 628 29.31 2.53 15.30
N ALA A 629 30.54 1.99 15.14
CA ALA A 629 31.11 1.07 16.12
C ALA A 629 31.44 1.78 17.45
N GLN A 630 31.86 3.04 17.38
CA GLN A 630 32.17 3.86 18.56
C GLN A 630 30.97 4.08 19.49
N GLU A 631 29.74 4.00 18.98
CA GLU A 631 28.52 4.19 19.80
C GLU A 631 28.32 3.09 20.85
N PHE A 632 28.88 1.89 20.65
CA PHE A 632 28.67 0.74 21.54
C PHE A 632 29.95 0.03 22.00
N LEU A 633 31.11 0.34 21.42
CA LEU A 633 32.39 -0.18 21.89
C LEU A 633 32.95 0.66 23.05
N PRO A 634 33.55 0.04 24.08
CA PRO A 634 34.26 0.76 25.14
C PRO A 634 35.40 1.64 24.60
N GLU A 635 35.59 2.83 25.19
CA GLU A 635 36.63 3.78 24.75
C GLU A 635 38.05 3.21 24.82
N GLU A 636 38.36 2.43 25.85
CA GLU A 636 39.67 1.77 26.02
C GLU A 636 39.97 0.83 24.85
N LEU A 637 38.98 0.05 24.45
CA LEU A 637 39.08 -0.86 23.32
C LEU A 637 39.24 -0.11 22.00
N ILE A 638 38.54 1.01 21.83
CA ILE A 638 38.72 1.88 20.65
C ILE A 638 40.15 2.42 20.57
N ALA A 639 40.70 2.89 21.69
CA ALA A 639 42.08 3.38 21.76
C ALA A 639 43.08 2.26 21.41
N GLN A 640 42.85 1.05 21.91
CA GLN A 640 43.64 -0.13 21.57
C GLN A 640 43.56 -0.46 20.07
N LEU A 641 42.35 -0.53 19.50
CA LEU A 641 42.16 -0.84 18.08
C LEU A 641 42.83 0.21 17.18
N ARG A 642 42.74 1.51 17.52
CA ARG A 642 43.44 2.58 16.79
C ARG A 642 44.96 2.46 16.80
N SER A 643 45.54 1.88 17.86
CA SER A 643 46.98 1.60 17.92
C SER A 643 47.41 0.44 17.01
N GLN A 644 46.45 -0.38 16.57
CA GLN A 644 46.65 -1.57 15.74
C GLN A 644 45.95 -1.40 14.39
N VAL A 645 46.52 -0.56 13.53
CA VAL A 645 45.96 -0.30 12.20
C VAL A 645 45.99 -1.57 11.36
N ASN A 646 44.81 -2.04 10.96
CA ASN A 646 44.65 -3.19 10.08
C ASN A 646 44.59 -2.73 8.61
N THR A 647 45.24 -3.48 7.72
CA THR A 647 45.22 -3.26 6.27
C THR A 647 44.11 -4.04 5.57
N GLU A 648 43.46 -4.98 6.26
CA GLU A 648 42.38 -5.81 5.74
C GLU A 648 41.09 -4.98 5.56
N ARG A 649 40.89 -4.45 4.34
CA ARG A 649 39.68 -3.69 3.98
C ARG A 649 38.53 -4.57 3.46
N LYS A 650 38.79 -5.86 3.21
CA LYS A 650 37.81 -6.75 2.58
C LYS A 650 37.00 -7.46 3.65
N GLU A 651 35.68 -7.35 3.54
CA GLU A 651 34.79 -8.26 4.29
C GLU A 651 34.88 -9.65 3.65
N TYR A 652 34.77 -10.67 4.49
CA TYR A 652 34.96 -12.06 4.11
C TYR A 652 33.95 -12.94 4.85
N GLY A 653 33.47 -13.99 4.19
CA GLY A 653 32.70 -15.02 4.86
C GLY A 653 32.85 -16.35 4.18
N SER A 654 33.10 -17.38 4.98
CA SER A 654 33.10 -18.77 4.55
C SER A 654 32.32 -19.66 5.52
N ALA A 655 31.63 -20.64 4.96
CA ALA A 655 30.87 -21.64 5.69
C ALA A 655 31.14 -23.01 5.07
N TYR A 656 31.38 -24.01 5.91
CA TYR A 656 31.70 -25.39 5.54
C TYR A 656 32.82 -25.50 4.50
N GLY A 657 33.87 -24.67 4.68
CA GLY A 657 35.04 -24.63 3.78
C GLY A 657 34.80 -23.95 2.43
N ARG A 658 33.65 -23.31 2.20
CA ARG A 658 33.34 -22.57 0.96
C ARG A 658 33.18 -21.08 1.24
N THR A 659 33.81 -20.26 0.41
CA THR A 659 33.65 -18.80 0.44
C THR A 659 32.30 -18.41 -0.16
N ILE A 660 31.55 -17.57 0.54
CA ILE A 660 30.26 -17.05 0.07
C ILE A 660 30.52 -15.91 -0.92
N THR A 661 30.03 -16.03 -2.15
CA THR A 661 30.29 -15.03 -3.20
C THR A 661 29.13 -14.05 -3.39
N ALA A 662 29.39 -12.94 -4.09
CA ALA A 662 28.35 -12.00 -4.48
C ALA A 662 27.36 -12.64 -5.46
N GLU A 663 27.84 -13.47 -6.40
CA GLU A 663 27.02 -14.22 -7.35
C GLU A 663 26.10 -15.22 -6.65
N GLU A 664 26.61 -15.95 -5.66
CA GLU A 664 25.80 -16.83 -4.83
C GLU A 664 24.71 -16.04 -4.10
N SER A 665 25.07 -14.91 -3.50
CA SER A 665 24.14 -14.08 -2.72
C SER A 665 23.00 -13.50 -3.54
N ILE A 666 23.17 -13.35 -4.85
CA ILE A 666 22.09 -12.94 -5.75
C ILE A 666 21.00 -14.02 -5.85
N ASN A 667 21.36 -15.30 -5.70
CA ASN A 667 20.42 -16.41 -5.71
C ASN A 667 19.69 -16.59 -4.37
N HIS A 668 20.07 -15.83 -3.34
CA HIS A 668 19.35 -15.74 -2.07
C HIS A 668 18.53 -14.44 -2.07
N PRO A 669 17.20 -14.51 -2.30
CA PRO A 669 16.36 -13.31 -2.34
C PRO A 669 16.49 -12.52 -1.03
N ILE A 670 16.71 -11.21 -1.16
CA ILE A 670 16.93 -10.33 -0.01
C ILE A 670 15.72 -10.32 0.94
N GLU A 671 14.52 -10.46 0.38
CA GLU A 671 13.26 -10.55 1.10
C GLU A 671 13.23 -11.78 2.02
N ASP A 672 13.73 -12.91 1.55
CA ASP A 672 13.80 -14.15 2.33
C ASP A 672 14.84 -14.04 3.45
N ILE A 673 16.00 -13.44 3.17
CA ILE A 673 17.04 -13.18 4.18
C ILE A 673 16.46 -12.31 5.31
N LEU A 674 15.81 -11.19 4.95
CA LEU A 674 15.21 -10.27 5.91
C LEU A 674 14.07 -10.93 6.70
N LYS A 675 13.27 -11.79 6.06
CA LYS A 675 12.22 -12.57 6.71
C LYS A 675 12.80 -13.56 7.72
N ILE A 676 13.88 -14.28 7.38
CA ILE A 676 14.56 -15.20 8.30
C ILE A 676 15.10 -14.46 9.54
N LEU A 677 15.68 -13.27 9.31
CA LEU A 677 16.19 -12.40 10.36
C LEU A 677 15.09 -11.69 11.17
N GLY A 678 13.82 -11.77 10.75
CA GLY A 678 12.69 -11.14 11.43
C GLY A 678 12.66 -9.61 11.29
N VAL A 679 13.17 -9.08 10.17
CA VAL A 679 13.20 -7.63 9.89
C VAL A 679 11.92 -7.20 9.16
N ASN A 680 11.30 -6.11 9.61
CA ASN A 680 10.24 -5.45 8.84
C ASN A 680 10.82 -4.61 7.69
N ILE A 681 10.56 -5.05 6.45
CA ILE A 681 11.01 -4.37 5.23
C ILE A 681 10.40 -2.97 5.10
N GLY A 682 9.08 -2.83 5.30
CA GLY A 682 8.36 -1.57 5.08
C GLY A 682 8.83 -0.41 5.95
N ASN A 683 9.32 -0.71 7.16
CA ASN A 683 9.82 0.33 8.08
C ASN A 683 11.33 0.56 7.94
N THR A 684 12.08 -0.42 7.44
CA THR A 684 13.56 -0.35 7.38
C THR A 684 14.07 0.10 6.02
N CYS A 685 13.33 -0.23 4.96
CA CYS A 685 13.65 0.06 3.56
C CYS A 685 12.53 0.94 2.98
N PRO A 686 12.71 2.28 2.93
CA PRO A 686 11.68 3.22 2.48
C PRO A 686 11.11 2.93 1.08
N ARG A 687 11.91 2.33 0.19
CA ARG A 687 11.50 1.95 -1.17
C ARG A 687 11.07 0.48 -1.27
N LYS A 688 10.91 -0.21 -0.14
CA LYS A 688 10.46 -1.62 -0.06
C LYS A 688 11.28 -2.57 -0.94
N LEU A 689 12.57 -2.30 -1.11
CA LEU A 689 13.52 -3.08 -1.92
C LEU A 689 13.21 -3.09 -3.43
N GLU A 690 12.52 -2.06 -3.94
CA GLU A 690 12.29 -1.87 -5.37
C GLU A 690 13.62 -1.93 -6.16
N ARG A 691 13.68 -2.77 -7.19
CA ARG A 691 14.89 -2.99 -7.98
C ARG A 691 14.99 -1.97 -9.11
N LYS A 692 16.17 -1.36 -9.27
CA LYS A 692 16.44 -0.34 -10.32
C LYS A 692 16.24 -0.84 -11.76
N LYS A 693 16.31 -2.14 -12.01
CA LYS A 693 16.09 -2.73 -13.35
C LYS A 693 14.61 -3.00 -13.66
N GLU A 694 13.74 -2.95 -12.66
CA GLU A 694 12.30 -3.23 -12.82
C GLU A 694 11.48 -1.95 -13.10
N GLN A 695 12.07 -0.77 -12.88
CA GLN A 695 11.63 0.46 -13.56
C GLN A 695 12.16 0.45 -14.99
N VAL A 696 11.47 -0.31 -15.87
CA VAL A 696 11.30 0.19 -17.23
C VAL A 696 10.72 1.58 -17.05
N TYR A 697 11.42 2.61 -17.50
CA TYR A 697 10.90 3.98 -17.51
C TYR A 697 9.51 3.93 -18.17
N SER A 698 8.47 3.89 -17.34
CA SER A 698 7.13 4.28 -17.76
C SER A 698 7.33 5.70 -18.23
N ASN A 699 7.20 5.90 -19.54
CA ASN A 699 7.18 7.22 -20.14
C ASN A 699 6.29 8.07 -19.26
N TYR A 700 6.86 9.13 -18.68
CA TYR A 700 6.12 10.23 -18.08
C TYR A 700 5.18 10.78 -19.17
N GLN A 701 4.02 10.14 -19.33
CA GLN A 701 2.85 10.70 -19.95
C GLN A 701 2.37 11.73 -18.96
N TRP A 702 2.67 12.98 -19.27
CA TRP A 702 2.04 14.12 -18.64
C TRP A 702 0.54 13.94 -18.84
N ASP A 703 -0.13 13.62 -17.74
CA ASP A 703 -1.58 13.56 -17.62
C ASP A 703 -2.11 14.98 -17.85
N ASN A 704 -2.53 15.22 -19.08
CA ASN A 704 -3.09 16.47 -19.56
C ASN A 704 -4.59 16.26 -19.82
N ASN A 705 -5.26 15.61 -18.87
CA ASN A 705 -6.71 15.44 -18.84
C ASN A 705 -7.29 16.31 -17.73
N ASN A 706 -7.27 17.61 -17.94
CA ASN A 706 -8.40 18.44 -17.55
C ASN A 706 -9.14 18.77 -18.86
N GLU A 707 -10.26 18.09 -19.03
CA GLU A 707 -11.28 18.36 -20.03
C GLU A 707 -11.83 19.78 -19.79
N ASP A 708 -11.37 20.74 -20.58
CA ASP A 708 -12.18 21.89 -20.95
C ASP A 708 -12.41 21.78 -22.47
N GLU A 709 -13.56 21.22 -22.82
CA GLU A 709 -14.16 21.37 -24.15
C GLU A 709 -14.52 22.85 -24.35
N ASP A 710 -13.65 23.59 -25.05
CA ASP A 710 -14.08 24.73 -25.84
C ASP A 710 -13.36 24.67 -27.20
N GLU A 711 -14.13 24.24 -28.20
CA GLU A 711 -13.83 24.45 -29.61
C GLU A 711 -13.72 25.95 -29.92
N ASP A 712 -12.71 26.24 -30.75
CA ASP A 712 -12.69 27.26 -31.80
C ASP A 712 -11.88 28.55 -31.53
N GLY A 713 -10.95 28.83 -32.46
CA GLY A 713 -10.31 30.15 -32.61
C GLY A 713 -8.80 30.18 -32.35
N GLY A 714 -8.02 29.81 -33.36
CA GLY A 714 -6.55 29.79 -33.28
C GLY A 714 -5.88 31.14 -33.02
N TYR A 715 -4.82 31.10 -32.20
CA TYR A 715 -3.69 32.04 -32.21
C TYR A 715 -2.48 31.35 -31.53
N GLN A 716 -1.72 30.56 -32.30
CA GLN A 716 -0.26 30.48 -32.12
C GLN A 716 0.30 31.53 -33.09
N GLN A 717 1.26 32.39 -32.74
CA GLN A 717 2.61 32.09 -32.27
C GLN A 717 3.25 33.46 -32.04
N TYR A 718 3.90 33.74 -30.90
CA TYR A 718 5.11 34.58 -30.74
C TYR A 718 5.35 34.86 -29.25
N LEU A 719 6.65 34.86 -28.88
CA LEU A 719 7.27 35.16 -27.57
C LEU A 719 7.41 33.97 -26.61
N TYR A 720 8.56 33.28 -26.68
CA TYR A 720 9.69 33.43 -25.74
C TYR A 720 10.82 32.48 -26.17
N GLN A 721 11.79 33.01 -26.94
CA GLN A 721 13.15 32.47 -26.96
C GLN A 721 14.01 33.40 -26.10
N ILE A 722 14.47 32.90 -24.94
CA ILE A 722 15.57 33.54 -24.19
C ILE A 722 16.83 32.71 -24.46
N PRO A 723 17.88 33.26 -25.11
CA PRO A 723 19.12 32.54 -25.34
C PRO A 723 20.01 32.55 -24.08
N ARG A 724 20.39 31.36 -23.61
CA ARG A 724 21.45 31.16 -22.61
C ARG A 724 22.80 31.63 -23.15
N LYS A 725 23.45 32.60 -22.48
CA LYS A 725 24.85 32.97 -22.73
C LYS A 725 25.76 31.83 -22.27
N LYS A 726 26.61 31.34 -23.18
CA LYS A 726 27.70 30.39 -22.90
C LYS A 726 28.89 31.14 -22.31
N HIS A 727 29.31 30.79 -21.08
CA HIS A 727 30.62 31.17 -20.58
C HIS A 727 31.71 30.40 -21.36
N LYS A 728 32.64 31.16 -21.97
CA LYS A 728 33.83 30.62 -22.64
C LYS A 728 34.94 30.41 -21.61
N VAL A 729 35.35 29.16 -21.44
CA VAL A 729 36.59 28.76 -20.77
C VAL A 729 37.80 29.31 -21.56
N ARG A 730 38.63 30.13 -20.91
CA ARG A 730 39.91 30.61 -21.44
C ARG A 730 40.97 29.50 -21.30
N LYS A 731 41.35 28.87 -22.41
CA LYS A 731 42.58 28.06 -22.50
C LYS A 731 43.79 29.01 -22.57
N LYS A 732 44.67 28.98 -21.56
CA LYS A 732 46.03 29.55 -21.64
C LYS A 732 46.87 28.71 -22.62
N LYS A 733 47.39 29.35 -23.67
CA LYS A 733 48.49 28.81 -24.48
C LYS A 733 49.80 29.04 -23.72
N ARG A 734 50.59 27.97 -23.57
CA ARG A 734 52.02 28.05 -23.26
C ARG A 734 52.74 28.64 -24.48
N SER A 735 53.57 29.65 -24.23
CA SER A 735 54.76 29.98 -25.02
C SER A 735 55.98 29.50 -24.24
#